data_AF-A0A7S4FAI7-F1
#
_entry.id   AF-A0A7S4FAI7-F1
#
_cell.length_a   1.000
_cell.length_b   1.000
_cell.length_c   1.000
_cell.angle_alpha   90.00
_cell.angle_beta   90.00
_cell.angle_gamma   90.00
#
_symmetry.space_group_name_H-M   'P 1'
#
loop_
_entity.id
_entity.type
_entity.pdbx_description
1 polymer ?
#
loop_
_entity_poly.entity_id
_entity_poly.type
_entity_poly.pdbx_seq_one_letter_code
_entity_poly.pdbx_strand_id
1 'polypeptide(L)'
;MAWSRPTSLMLVHSGLCLRLMHLLFAGSFASSPSSAWGSWNLPSDGSDRTHSSFCEAVKAGSNGIAWLDEPNRLRWEKTRCLQLPLWAKWRGGRARVFHHPCNLAEDPTAVDAVIGQALRWTFEYFLGRPEWALRKTCDPTAPDNLEEADTSSAALVVGGGRRFGSPDWPAAANRSGPSSSRWLLNQTQMLAIEAAPLLLFGVSCADFIGEPGSSGKGRPSRASMHNHFGFRVLAHPTSIIGIREPEAAMKLRRSVMDVNRRNRVRHQPCPTTLLGLLRPEFTSDALRDSAKRVLSLDVSFHPGLTKLGDSVQVVHIMSALADWCTRAYRTGWTIHLTTTEPWLVIQQARATSPFLDYLSHLPKQPFTYEVFQFPSAAKTGEDLLEYYRTRVTVAASTRVHGIMIPFGLQVAVIALVADSELDSFARHGLNGTLGVVRLDSLWRNKNEAGNSTFADRLWGALCSIDQDRGKVLRHIQTVQGTLMRSTANTMAQLRSTIWDKLTTLQVRRELKEQQPNSSRLEAFLNLHMGKTIYVVGSGSTAGYIAPNYFDGELTIGVNQVCNRFSNLTYLLRKDAFSTASFREVLKQCGPSTRHFVSRGARGFINNDNGKYVLAHHRQATNIIVYEHSICSSMYGDRMFHELPPLPDATHIPRLVTTSSTITTAIHLAAIMGAARIILVGHDLFSLDDQDNFPGYHTAATLRTHGHRNETHNRRRYRRWLTRDVVSLDSIHLRSLLKLRYPHLHINSLSPFIGLGLEGHHVERVPSTAVRRTAKSRW
;
A
#
# COMPACT_ATOMS: atom_id res chain seq x y z
N MET A 1 32.94 61.18 14.81
CA MET A 1 32.72 59.89 14.11
C MET A 1 31.37 59.36 14.53
N ALA A 2 30.56 59.02 13.54
CA ALA A 2 29.12 58.79 13.64
C ALA A 2 28.73 57.63 14.58
N TRP A 3 27.51 57.68 15.11
CA TRP A 3 26.47 56.64 14.93
C TRP A 3 25.11 57.27 15.26
N SER A 4 24.25 57.34 14.26
CA SER A 4 22.93 57.98 14.27
C SER A 4 21.81 56.94 14.46
N ARG A 5 20.80 57.27 15.27
CA ARG A 5 19.40 56.74 15.19
C ARG A 5 18.65 57.42 14.01
N PRO A 6 17.31 57.29 13.74
CA PRO A 6 16.21 56.42 14.23
C PRO A 6 15.22 55.96 13.09
N THR A 7 13.99 55.53 13.48
CA THR A 7 12.68 55.42 12.77
C THR A 7 12.23 54.01 12.34
N SER A 8 11.07 53.50 12.79
CA SER A 8 9.70 53.97 12.47
C SER A 8 8.74 53.63 13.64
N LEU A 9 8.07 54.60 14.27
CA LEU A 9 6.77 55.20 13.96
C LEU A 9 5.56 54.23 14.03
N MET A 10 4.68 54.57 14.97
CA MET A 10 3.44 53.89 15.37
C MET A 10 2.26 54.73 14.87
N LEU A 11 1.24 54.13 14.24
CA LEU A 11 -0.10 54.74 14.11
C LEU A 11 -1.18 53.67 13.76
N VAL A 12 -1.93 53.31 14.80
CA VAL A 12 -3.39 53.07 14.92
C VAL A 12 -4.21 52.84 13.65
N HIS A 13 -4.93 51.71 13.58
CA HIS A 13 -6.40 51.70 13.39
C HIS A 13 -7.07 50.41 13.90
N SER A 14 -8.03 50.64 14.80
CA SER A 14 -9.05 49.76 15.34
C SER A 14 -10.03 49.23 14.28
N GLY A 15 -10.64 48.06 14.52
CA GLY A 15 -11.95 47.76 13.90
C GLY A 15 -12.31 46.28 13.74
N LEU A 16 -13.24 45.82 14.59
CA LEU A 16 -14.29 44.83 14.36
C LEU A 16 -14.07 43.71 13.31
N CYS A 17 -14.03 42.46 13.78
CA CYS A 17 -14.52 41.30 13.02
C CYS A 17 -15.27 40.34 13.95
N LEU A 18 -16.50 40.73 14.29
CA LEU A 18 -17.52 39.89 14.89
C LEU A 18 -18.85 40.30 14.25
N ARG A 19 -19.60 39.31 13.75
CA ARG A 19 -20.91 39.37 13.05
C ARG A 19 -20.87 39.43 11.52
N LEU A 20 -21.03 38.26 10.90
CA LEU A 20 -22.08 37.98 9.91
C LEU A 20 -22.01 36.49 9.50
N MET A 21 -22.45 35.62 10.42
CA MET A 21 -23.07 34.34 10.06
C MET A 21 -24.57 34.48 10.36
N HIS A 22 -25.39 33.97 9.45
CA HIS A 22 -26.85 34.11 9.31
C HIS A 22 -27.32 35.23 8.38
N LEU A 23 -27.55 34.87 7.11
CA LEU A 23 -28.86 34.96 6.43
C LEU A 23 -28.74 34.40 4.99
N LEU A 24 -29.84 33.83 4.50
CA LEU A 24 -30.14 33.37 3.12
C LEU A 24 -29.61 31.96 2.78
N PHE A 25 -30.40 30.90 2.57
CA PHE A 25 -31.78 30.77 2.07
C PHE A 25 -32.46 29.51 2.64
N ALA A 26 -33.67 29.68 3.18
CA ALA A 26 -34.74 28.69 3.02
C ALA A 26 -35.52 29.09 1.76
N GLY A 27 -35.75 28.15 0.85
CA GLY A 27 -36.48 28.38 -0.39
C GLY A 27 -36.69 27.06 -1.12
N SER A 28 -37.88 26.49 -0.93
CA SER A 28 -38.43 25.34 -1.65
C SER A 28 -38.45 25.60 -3.15
N PHE A 29 -38.09 24.61 -3.97
CA PHE A 29 -38.74 24.38 -5.27
C PHE A 29 -38.59 22.92 -5.72
N ALA A 30 -39.73 22.32 -6.04
CA ALA A 30 -39.83 21.12 -6.87
C ALA A 30 -39.63 21.47 -8.36
N SER A 31 -39.48 20.41 -9.17
CA SER A 31 -39.48 20.31 -10.64
C SER A 31 -38.12 20.33 -11.37
N SER A 32 -37.94 19.32 -12.22
CA SER A 32 -37.00 19.31 -13.36
C SER A 32 -37.46 20.34 -14.42
N PRO A 33 -36.68 20.75 -15.46
CA PRO A 33 -36.04 19.86 -16.44
C PRO A 33 -34.74 20.39 -17.15
N SER A 34 -34.25 19.54 -18.06
CA SER A 34 -33.60 19.84 -19.36
C SER A 34 -32.17 20.42 -19.47
N SER A 35 -31.40 19.67 -20.26
CA SER A 35 -30.25 19.98 -21.10
C SER A 35 -30.05 21.43 -21.56
N ALA A 36 -28.82 21.94 -21.37
CA ALA A 36 -28.26 23.03 -22.16
C ALA A 36 -26.94 22.56 -22.79
N TRP A 37 -27.01 22.15 -24.06
CA TRP A 37 -25.84 21.94 -24.92
C TRP A 37 -25.63 23.22 -25.72
N GLY A 38 -24.53 23.93 -25.47
CA GLY A 38 -24.11 25.06 -26.31
C GLY A 38 -23.15 24.58 -27.39
N SER A 39 -23.62 24.46 -28.63
CA SER A 39 -22.77 24.36 -29.81
C SER A 39 -22.34 25.75 -30.26
N TRP A 40 -21.03 26.02 -30.30
CA TRP A 40 -20.48 27.19 -30.98
C TRP A 40 -20.13 26.81 -32.42
N ASN A 41 -20.82 27.41 -33.39
CA ASN A 41 -20.39 27.41 -34.78
C ASN A 41 -19.49 28.63 -34.98
N LEU A 42 -18.25 28.43 -35.42
CA LEU A 42 -17.40 29.49 -35.94
C LEU A 42 -17.44 29.49 -37.47
N PRO A 43 -17.31 30.66 -38.14
CA PRO A 43 -17.41 30.78 -39.58
C PRO A 43 -16.19 30.16 -40.28
N SER A 44 -16.42 29.72 -41.50
CA SER A 44 -15.44 29.15 -42.41
C SER A 44 -14.69 30.25 -43.18
N ASP A 45 -13.65 30.83 -42.60
CA ASP A 45 -12.62 31.57 -43.35
C ASP A 45 -11.29 31.76 -42.58
N GLY A 46 -10.18 31.67 -43.32
CA GLY A 46 -8.89 32.27 -42.94
C GLY A 46 -7.97 31.44 -42.04
N SER A 47 -7.09 30.65 -42.66
CA SER A 47 -5.87 30.09 -42.08
C SER A 47 -4.93 31.21 -41.58
N ASP A 48 -4.83 31.40 -40.26
CA ASP A 48 -3.60 31.86 -39.55
C ASP A 48 -3.82 32.18 -38.05
N ARG A 49 -5.06 32.19 -37.56
CA ARG A 49 -5.33 32.52 -36.13
C ARG A 49 -5.25 31.35 -35.15
N THR A 50 -5.08 30.12 -35.63
CA THR A 50 -5.03 28.91 -34.78
C THR A 50 -3.71 28.79 -34.01
N HIS A 51 -2.61 29.34 -34.53
CA HIS A 51 -1.29 29.21 -33.89
C HIS A 51 -1.07 30.22 -32.74
N SER A 52 -1.55 31.46 -32.89
CA SER A 52 -1.44 32.51 -31.86
C SER A 52 -2.30 32.20 -30.62
N SER A 53 -3.54 31.74 -30.83
CA SER A 53 -4.48 31.37 -29.76
C SER A 53 -4.00 30.13 -28.97
N PHE A 54 -3.28 29.22 -29.64
CA PHE A 54 -2.69 28.02 -29.03
C PHE A 54 -1.52 28.36 -28.08
N CYS A 55 -0.67 29.31 -28.45
CA CYS A 55 0.47 29.73 -27.62
C CYS A 55 0.05 30.54 -26.37
N GLU A 56 -1.03 31.32 -26.45
CA GLU A 56 -1.53 32.08 -25.28
C GLU A 56 -2.23 31.18 -24.24
N ALA A 57 -2.96 30.15 -24.66
CA ALA A 57 -3.59 29.20 -23.75
C ALA A 57 -2.57 28.33 -22.97
N VAL A 58 -1.42 28.02 -23.57
CA VAL A 58 -0.31 27.30 -22.89
C VAL A 58 0.41 28.21 -21.89
N LYS A 59 0.50 29.53 -22.16
CA LYS A 59 1.05 30.52 -21.21
C LYS A 59 0.11 30.81 -20.02
N ALA A 60 -1.19 30.61 -20.16
CA ALA A 60 -2.19 30.91 -19.13
C ALA A 60 -2.43 29.81 -18.07
N GLY A 61 -1.65 28.71 -18.08
CA GLY A 61 -1.71 27.70 -17.01
C GLY A 61 -2.96 26.81 -16.98
N SER A 62 -3.72 26.75 -18.08
CA SER A 62 -4.84 25.81 -18.21
C SER A 62 -4.35 24.40 -18.58
N ASN A 63 -4.19 23.53 -17.57
CA ASN A 63 -3.98 22.10 -17.78
C ASN A 63 -5.28 21.43 -18.27
N GLY A 64 -5.48 21.42 -19.58
CA GLY A 64 -6.43 20.53 -20.25
C GLY A 64 -5.72 19.74 -21.34
N ILE A 65 -6.13 18.50 -21.57
CA ILE A 65 -5.64 17.72 -22.70
C ILE A 65 -6.64 17.87 -23.85
N ALA A 66 -6.19 18.43 -24.96
CA ALA A 66 -6.97 18.52 -26.19
C ALA A 66 -6.74 17.27 -27.05
N TRP A 67 -7.80 16.72 -27.62
CA TRP A 67 -7.71 15.66 -28.63
C TRP A 67 -8.65 15.98 -29.80
N LEU A 68 -8.33 15.44 -30.97
CA LEU A 68 -9.15 15.51 -32.17
C LEU A 68 -10.05 14.26 -32.19
N ASP A 69 -11.36 14.47 -32.27
CA ASP A 69 -12.32 13.40 -32.53
C ASP A 69 -12.87 13.64 -33.94
N GLU A 70 -12.57 12.71 -34.86
CA GLU A 70 -12.79 12.81 -36.32
C GLU A 70 -12.03 13.97 -37.02
N PRO A 71 -11.84 13.94 -38.37
CA PRO A 71 -10.97 14.91 -39.01
C PRO A 71 -11.61 16.29 -38.92
N ASN A 72 -11.05 17.14 -38.05
CA ASN A 72 -11.31 18.58 -37.89
C ASN A 72 -12.31 19.04 -36.80
N ARG A 73 -12.64 18.24 -35.77
CA ARG A 73 -13.32 18.76 -34.57
C ARG A 73 -12.45 18.66 -33.30
N LEU A 74 -12.06 19.84 -32.79
CA LEU A 74 -11.39 20.01 -31.50
C LEU A 74 -12.44 19.93 -30.39
N ARG A 75 -12.51 18.81 -29.67
CA ARG A 75 -13.45 18.63 -28.56
C ARG A 75 -12.73 18.86 -27.24
N TRP A 76 -13.09 19.94 -26.57
CA TRP A 76 -12.70 20.18 -25.18
C TRP A 76 -13.65 19.41 -24.26
N GLU A 77 -13.32 18.17 -23.92
CA GLU A 77 -13.92 17.55 -22.75
C GLU A 77 -13.25 18.11 -21.51
N LYS A 78 -13.97 18.95 -20.74
CA LYS A 78 -13.71 19.10 -19.31
C LYS A 78 -13.94 17.74 -18.69
N THR A 79 -12.92 16.89 -18.69
CA THR A 79 -12.91 15.70 -17.85
C THR A 79 -13.12 16.22 -16.43
N ARG A 80 -14.26 15.89 -15.80
CA ARG A 80 -14.50 16.17 -14.38
C ARG A 80 -13.50 15.46 -13.45
N CYS A 81 -12.51 14.76 -14.00
CA CYS A 81 -11.30 14.38 -13.31
C CYS A 81 -10.25 15.50 -13.40
N LEU A 82 -9.92 16.07 -12.24
CA LEU A 82 -8.65 16.77 -11.96
C LEU A 82 -8.55 18.26 -12.32
N GLN A 83 -9.55 19.07 -11.97
CA GLN A 83 -9.25 20.34 -11.28
C GLN A 83 -9.51 20.15 -9.79
N LEU A 84 -8.67 19.33 -9.15
CA LEU A 84 -8.52 19.39 -7.71
C LEU A 84 -7.47 20.46 -7.43
N PRO A 85 -7.72 21.37 -6.48
CA PRO A 85 -6.91 22.55 -6.35
C PRO A 85 -5.43 22.23 -6.10
N LEU A 86 -4.58 22.78 -6.96
CA LEU A 86 -3.12 22.88 -6.81
C LEU A 86 -2.69 23.51 -5.46
N TRP A 87 -3.61 24.10 -4.70
CA TRP A 87 -3.36 24.65 -3.37
C TRP A 87 -3.46 23.65 -2.22
N ALA A 88 -3.87 22.39 -2.46
CA ALA A 88 -3.64 21.30 -1.51
C ALA A 88 -2.16 20.82 -1.55
N LYS A 89 -1.22 21.76 -1.62
CA LYS A 89 0.14 21.52 -1.14
C LYS A 89 0.00 21.11 0.31
N TRP A 90 0.27 19.84 0.59
CA TRP A 90 0.75 19.30 1.87
C TRP A 90 1.23 20.41 2.83
N ARG A 91 0.32 20.97 3.64
CA ARG A 91 0.61 22.16 4.47
C ARG A 91 1.35 21.83 5.76
N GLY A 92 2.01 20.67 5.85
CA GLY A 92 2.77 20.23 7.01
C GLY A 92 3.75 19.13 6.64
N GLY A 93 4.92 19.50 6.10
CA GLY A 93 5.96 18.54 5.69
C GLY A 93 5.61 17.71 4.44
N ARG A 94 6.61 17.19 3.73
CA ARG A 94 6.40 16.19 2.66
C ARG A 94 6.03 14.86 3.33
N ALA A 95 5.08 14.07 2.78
CA ALA A 95 4.92 12.68 3.26
C ALA A 95 6.26 11.99 3.14
N ARG A 96 6.63 11.29 4.18
CA ARG A 96 7.56 10.19 4.01
C ARG A 96 6.84 9.01 3.37
N VAL A 97 7.28 8.59 2.18
CA VAL A 97 6.83 7.36 1.53
C VAL A 97 8.00 6.40 1.52
N PHE A 98 7.80 5.22 2.10
CA PHE A 98 8.80 4.19 2.09
C PHE A 98 8.67 3.40 0.78
N HIS A 99 9.74 3.32 0.01
CA HIS A 99 9.75 2.55 -1.23
C HIS A 99 10.73 1.39 -1.08
N HIS A 100 10.21 0.19 -1.28
CA HIS A 100 10.99 -1.02 -1.44
C HIS A 100 11.08 -1.35 -2.95
N PRO A 101 12.10 -0.81 -3.66
CA PRO A 101 12.27 -1.11 -5.08
C PRO A 101 12.65 -2.58 -5.28
N CYS A 102 12.55 -3.07 -6.50
CA CYS A 102 13.16 -4.35 -6.84
C CYS A 102 14.67 -4.14 -7.03
N ASN A 103 15.45 -4.93 -6.31
CA ASN A 103 16.91 -5.12 -6.41
C ASN A 103 17.73 -4.00 -7.13
N LEU A 104 17.98 -2.88 -6.46
CA LEU A 104 19.34 -2.34 -6.29
C LEU A 104 20.25 -3.40 -5.64
N ALA A 105 20.75 -4.34 -6.44
CA ALA A 105 21.96 -5.06 -6.05
C ALA A 105 23.09 -4.03 -5.82
N GLU A 106 24.30 -4.45 -5.43
CA GLU A 106 25.46 -3.54 -5.57
C GLU A 106 25.56 -3.00 -7.01
N ASP A 107 24.97 -3.72 -7.97
CA ASP A 107 24.82 -3.34 -9.37
C ASP A 107 23.39 -3.57 -9.96
N PRO A 108 22.43 -2.61 -9.87
CA PRO A 108 21.12 -2.70 -10.53
C PRO A 108 21.20 -2.60 -12.05
N THR A 109 20.37 -3.34 -12.80
CA THR A 109 20.27 -3.09 -14.24
C THR A 109 19.74 -1.69 -14.53
N ALA A 110 20.18 -1.08 -15.65
CA ALA A 110 19.64 0.21 -16.11
C ALA A 110 18.11 0.20 -16.18
N VAL A 111 17.53 -0.94 -16.56
CA VAL A 111 16.09 -1.16 -16.63
C VAL A 111 15.45 -1.08 -15.23
N ASP A 112 15.99 -1.76 -14.23
CA ASP A 112 15.44 -1.75 -12.86
C ASP A 112 15.52 -0.36 -12.23
N ALA A 113 16.61 0.37 -12.50
CA ALA A 113 16.75 1.78 -12.11
C ALA A 113 15.62 2.65 -12.71
N VAL A 114 15.35 2.51 -14.01
CA VAL A 114 14.26 3.22 -14.70
C VAL A 114 12.90 2.85 -14.14
N ILE A 115 12.64 1.58 -13.84
CA ILE A 115 11.33 1.17 -13.29
C ILE A 115 11.10 1.80 -11.91
N GLY A 116 12.11 1.73 -11.02
CA GLY A 116 12.03 2.35 -9.70
C GLY A 116 11.81 3.86 -9.79
N GLN A 117 12.49 4.52 -10.72
CA GLN A 117 12.36 5.96 -10.95
C GLN A 117 11.00 6.33 -11.57
N ALA A 118 10.50 5.57 -12.54
CA ALA A 118 9.21 5.80 -13.17
C ALA A 118 8.04 5.65 -12.19
N LEU A 119 8.14 4.70 -11.25
CA LEU A 119 7.21 4.58 -10.12
C LEU A 119 7.21 5.86 -9.29
N ARG A 120 8.39 6.37 -8.92
CA ARG A 120 8.49 7.62 -8.16
C ARG A 120 7.90 8.81 -8.92
N TRP A 121 8.18 8.95 -10.21
CA TRP A 121 7.57 9.99 -11.04
C TRP A 121 6.06 9.86 -11.14
N THR A 122 5.51 8.65 -11.13
CA THR A 122 4.05 8.43 -11.07
C THR A 122 3.47 9.01 -9.78
N PHE A 123 4.11 8.74 -8.64
CA PHE A 123 3.71 9.31 -7.35
C PHE A 123 3.85 10.83 -7.34
N GLU A 124 4.97 11.35 -7.83
CA GLU A 124 5.23 12.78 -7.89
C GLU A 124 4.20 13.53 -8.74
N TYR A 125 3.82 12.93 -9.87
CA TYR A 125 2.81 13.47 -10.77
C TYR A 125 1.42 13.51 -10.12
N PHE A 126 0.98 12.43 -9.47
CA PHE A 126 -0.39 12.34 -8.94
C PHE A 126 -0.58 12.84 -7.51
N LEU A 127 0.45 12.75 -6.67
CA LEU A 127 0.37 13.02 -5.22
C LEU A 127 1.25 14.20 -4.79
N GLY A 128 2.04 14.77 -5.70
CA GLY A 128 3.10 15.74 -5.37
C GLY A 128 4.37 15.02 -4.91
N ARG A 129 5.43 15.77 -4.56
CA ARG A 129 6.75 15.20 -4.24
C ARG A 129 6.85 14.73 -2.78
N PRO A 130 6.70 13.43 -2.48
CA PRO A 130 6.98 12.93 -1.13
C PRO A 130 8.49 12.96 -0.86
N GLU A 131 8.84 12.85 0.41
CA GLU A 131 10.15 12.44 0.85
C GLU A 131 10.25 10.91 0.70
N TRP A 132 11.14 10.45 -0.17
CA TRP A 132 11.34 9.03 -0.41
C TRP A 132 12.32 8.45 0.62
N ALA A 133 11.84 7.50 1.43
CA ALA A 133 12.71 6.63 2.21
C ALA A 133 13.06 5.41 1.33
N LEU A 134 14.22 5.47 0.69
CA LEU A 134 14.74 4.41 -0.19
C LEU A 134 15.57 3.42 0.63
N ARG A 135 15.46 2.13 0.32
CA ARG A 135 16.32 1.08 0.88
C ARG A 135 17.31 0.59 -0.17
N LYS A 136 18.54 0.32 0.28
CA LYS A 136 19.46 -0.57 -0.44
C LYS A 136 18.83 -1.96 -0.39
N THR A 137 18.53 -2.51 -1.55
CA THR A 137 17.74 -3.74 -1.68
C THR A 137 18.58 -5.02 -1.72
N CYS A 138 19.90 -4.90 -1.62
CA CYS A 138 20.79 -6.03 -1.42
C CYS A 138 20.75 -6.57 0.02
N ASP A 139 20.26 -5.77 0.98
CA ASP A 139 20.16 -6.18 2.39
C ASP A 139 18.78 -6.79 2.70
N PRO A 140 18.71 -7.90 3.45
CA PRO A 140 17.45 -8.38 4.02
C PRO A 140 16.75 -7.28 4.81
N THR A 141 15.43 -7.18 4.67
CA THR A 141 14.67 -6.15 5.40
C THR A 141 14.66 -6.46 6.91
N ALA A 142 15.45 -5.74 7.72
CA ALA A 142 15.42 -5.90 9.18
C ALA A 142 14.04 -5.50 9.78
N PRO A 143 13.62 -6.11 10.91
CA PRO A 143 12.37 -5.77 11.60
C PRO A 143 12.20 -4.27 11.90
N ASP A 144 13.25 -3.62 12.41
CA ASP A 144 13.25 -2.19 12.76
C ASP A 144 12.91 -1.29 11.55
N ASN A 145 13.31 -1.72 10.35
CA ASN A 145 13.04 -1.00 9.10
C ASN A 145 11.55 -1.03 8.74
N LEU A 146 10.88 -2.16 9.03
CA LEU A 146 9.46 -2.33 8.80
C LEU A 146 8.65 -1.57 9.84
N GLU A 147 9.09 -1.57 11.09
CA GLU A 147 8.48 -0.74 12.11
C GLU A 147 8.62 0.75 11.78
N GLU A 148 9.80 1.20 11.35
CA GLU A 148 10.00 2.58 10.90
C GLU A 148 9.04 2.93 9.74
N ALA A 149 8.92 2.05 8.74
CA ALA A 149 7.98 2.23 7.64
C ALA A 149 6.52 2.29 8.14
N ASP A 150 6.16 1.41 9.07
CA ASP A 150 4.81 1.31 9.61
C ASP A 150 4.41 2.51 10.49
N THR A 151 5.37 3.02 11.27
CA THR A 151 5.16 4.05 12.29
C THR A 151 5.33 5.47 11.76
N SER A 152 6.25 5.69 10.80
CA SER A 152 6.63 7.04 10.35
C SER A 152 6.25 7.36 8.90
N SER A 153 5.93 6.35 8.09
CA SER A 153 5.63 6.57 6.66
C SER A 153 4.12 6.61 6.39
N ALA A 154 3.77 7.45 5.41
CA ALA A 154 2.40 7.64 4.93
C ALA A 154 1.91 6.46 4.07
N ALA A 155 2.84 5.70 3.49
CA ALA A 155 2.62 4.43 2.81
C ALA A 155 3.94 3.66 2.72
N LEU A 156 3.82 2.34 2.66
CA LEU A 156 4.84 1.45 2.13
C LEU A 156 4.46 1.07 0.71
N VAL A 157 5.36 1.34 -0.23
CA VAL A 157 5.23 0.96 -1.63
C VAL A 157 6.23 -0.12 -1.95
N VAL A 158 5.74 -1.28 -2.37
CA VAL A 158 6.54 -2.36 -2.91
C VAL A 158 6.26 -2.42 -4.40
N GLY A 159 7.28 -2.23 -5.22
CA GLY A 159 7.06 -2.16 -6.66
C GLY A 159 8.33 -1.93 -7.44
N GLY A 160 8.21 -2.17 -8.75
CA GLY A 160 9.28 -1.99 -9.70
C GLY A 160 10.12 -3.22 -10.03
N GLY A 161 9.55 -4.42 -9.88
CA GLY A 161 10.16 -5.66 -10.37
C GLY A 161 9.22 -6.88 -10.30
N ARG A 162 9.77 -8.10 -10.29
CA ARG A 162 9.07 -9.29 -10.77
C ARG A 162 8.66 -10.31 -9.69
N ARG A 163 9.42 -10.53 -8.61
CA ARG A 163 9.14 -11.62 -7.64
C ARG A 163 9.45 -11.26 -6.18
N PHE A 164 8.81 -11.92 -5.23
CA PHE A 164 9.19 -11.92 -3.81
C PHE A 164 10.12 -13.11 -3.51
N GLY A 165 11.06 -12.98 -2.58
CA GLY A 165 11.87 -14.11 -2.09
C GLY A 165 11.05 -15.13 -1.29
N SER A 166 11.40 -16.42 -1.38
CA SER A 166 10.82 -17.48 -0.53
C SER A 166 11.50 -17.55 0.84
N PRO A 167 10.78 -17.81 1.95
CA PRO A 167 11.37 -17.98 3.29
C PRO A 167 12.32 -19.19 3.40
N ASP A 168 12.06 -20.26 2.66
CA ASP A 168 12.76 -21.56 2.81
C ASP A 168 13.98 -21.71 1.87
N TRP A 169 14.37 -20.64 1.17
CA TRP A 169 15.45 -20.72 0.19
C TRP A 169 16.80 -20.45 0.86
N PRO A 170 17.71 -21.44 0.95
CA PRO A 170 18.94 -21.28 1.71
C PRO A 170 19.88 -20.26 1.06
N ALA A 171 20.60 -19.51 1.90
CA ALA A 171 21.72 -18.65 1.52
C ALA A 171 22.78 -19.37 0.65
N ALA A 172 22.76 -20.71 0.57
CA ALA A 172 23.61 -21.53 -0.28
C ALA A 172 23.35 -21.40 -1.80
N ALA A 173 22.22 -20.82 -2.23
CA ALA A 173 22.00 -20.49 -3.64
C ALA A 173 22.76 -19.22 -4.10
N ASN A 174 23.55 -18.60 -3.22
CA ASN A 174 24.43 -17.47 -3.52
C ASN A 174 25.59 -17.80 -4.48
N ARG A 175 25.76 -19.05 -4.94
CA ARG A 175 26.79 -19.36 -5.96
C ARG A 175 26.47 -18.78 -7.35
N SER A 176 25.24 -18.35 -7.60
CA SER A 176 24.80 -17.75 -8.88
C SER A 176 24.47 -16.26 -8.77
N GLY A 177 24.73 -15.63 -7.61
CA GLY A 177 24.29 -14.26 -7.31
C GLY A 177 22.76 -14.13 -7.14
N PRO A 178 22.27 -13.14 -6.37
CA PRO A 178 20.84 -12.87 -6.26
C PRO A 178 20.31 -12.44 -7.62
N SER A 179 19.40 -13.21 -8.24
CA SER A 179 18.77 -12.81 -9.50
C SER A 179 18.16 -11.41 -9.37
N SER A 180 18.51 -10.50 -10.27
CA SER A 180 18.27 -9.04 -10.27
C SER A 180 16.80 -8.57 -10.22
N SER A 181 15.81 -9.46 -10.14
CA SER A 181 14.38 -9.10 -10.26
C SER A 181 13.51 -9.52 -9.07
N ARG A 182 14.10 -9.72 -7.87
CA ARG A 182 13.39 -10.14 -6.65
C ARG A 182 13.42 -9.10 -5.51
N TRP A 183 12.34 -9.01 -4.73
CA TRP A 183 12.26 -8.25 -3.48
C TRP A 183 12.76 -9.10 -2.30
N LEU A 184 13.67 -8.56 -1.49
CA LEU A 184 14.14 -9.15 -0.22
C LEU A 184 13.20 -8.83 0.96
N LEU A 185 11.90 -8.96 0.69
CA LEU A 185 10.83 -8.79 1.65
C LEU A 185 10.01 -10.08 1.67
N ASN A 186 9.98 -10.77 2.81
CA ASN A 186 9.23 -12.03 2.94
C ASN A 186 7.79 -11.80 3.41
N GLN A 187 7.00 -12.86 3.40
CA GLN A 187 5.57 -12.81 3.74
C GLN A 187 5.31 -12.37 5.18
N THR A 188 6.07 -12.88 6.14
CA THR A 188 5.93 -12.56 7.57
C THR A 188 6.20 -11.08 7.81
N GLN A 189 7.24 -10.55 7.17
CA GLN A 189 7.64 -9.14 7.24
C GLN A 189 6.56 -8.18 6.73
N MET A 190 5.87 -8.50 5.63
CA MET A 190 4.76 -7.64 5.18
C MET A 190 3.54 -7.71 6.09
N LEU A 191 3.28 -8.86 6.70
CA LEU A 191 2.15 -9.03 7.63
C LEU A 191 2.42 -8.36 8.98
N ALA A 192 3.68 -8.09 9.31
CA ALA A 192 4.07 -7.32 10.49
C ALA A 192 3.78 -5.81 10.34
N ILE A 193 3.48 -5.35 9.12
CA ILE A 193 3.01 -3.98 8.89
C ILE A 193 1.54 -3.94 9.29
N GLU A 194 1.19 -3.10 10.26
CA GLU A 194 -0.15 -3.05 10.82
C GLU A 194 -0.90 -1.77 10.43
N ALA A 195 -0.18 -0.66 10.29
CA ALA A 195 -0.73 0.67 10.28
C ALA A 195 -0.46 1.45 8.99
N ALA A 196 0.64 1.22 8.28
CA ALA A 196 0.96 1.89 7.02
C ALA A 196 0.20 1.25 5.84
N PRO A 197 -0.42 2.04 4.95
CA PRO A 197 -0.96 1.53 3.70
C PRO A 197 0.10 0.78 2.89
N LEU A 198 -0.17 -0.49 2.55
CA LEU A 198 0.72 -1.33 1.76
C LEU A 198 0.28 -1.33 0.30
N LEU A 199 1.11 -0.80 -0.60
CA LEU A 199 0.85 -0.78 -2.03
C LEU A 199 1.78 -1.72 -2.78
N LEU A 200 1.22 -2.70 -3.48
CA LEU A 200 1.94 -3.43 -4.53
C LEU A 200 1.73 -2.69 -5.86
N PHE A 201 2.77 -2.12 -6.45
CA PHE A 201 2.62 -1.22 -7.61
C PHE A 201 3.21 -1.80 -8.89
N GLY A 202 2.33 -2.10 -9.85
CA GLY A 202 2.72 -2.53 -11.20
C GLY A 202 3.45 -3.87 -11.24
N VAL A 203 3.04 -4.83 -10.40
CA VAL A 203 3.72 -6.12 -10.25
C VAL A 203 3.24 -7.14 -11.28
N SER A 204 4.15 -8.02 -11.73
CA SER A 204 3.82 -9.13 -12.65
C SER A 204 3.16 -10.29 -11.91
N CYS A 205 2.21 -10.97 -12.55
CA CYS A 205 1.70 -12.26 -12.09
C CYS A 205 2.11 -13.47 -12.96
N ALA A 206 2.92 -13.29 -14.02
CA ALA A 206 3.18 -14.37 -14.98
C ALA A 206 4.09 -15.49 -14.44
N ASP A 207 5.01 -15.17 -13.53
CA ASP A 207 5.95 -16.15 -12.98
C ASP A 207 5.32 -17.14 -11.98
N PHE A 208 4.11 -16.88 -11.48
CA PHE A 208 3.37 -17.80 -10.59
C PHE A 208 2.76 -19.01 -11.33
N ILE A 209 2.94 -19.08 -12.65
CA ILE A 209 2.32 -20.05 -13.55
C ILE A 209 3.24 -21.26 -13.85
N GLY A 210 4.50 -21.28 -13.40
CA GLY A 210 5.48 -22.29 -13.84
C GLY A 210 6.42 -22.89 -12.80
N GLU A 211 6.21 -22.69 -11.49
CA GLU A 211 7.04 -23.35 -10.46
C GLU A 211 6.64 -24.84 -10.25
N PRO A 212 7.54 -25.68 -9.68
CA PRO A 212 7.33 -27.12 -9.54
C PRO A 212 6.01 -27.40 -8.81
N GLY A 213 5.06 -28.02 -9.52
CA GLY A 213 3.66 -28.13 -9.12
C GLY A 213 2.68 -27.61 -10.18
N SER A 214 3.16 -26.89 -11.20
CA SER A 214 2.38 -26.63 -12.41
C SER A 214 2.34 -27.91 -13.25
N SER A 215 1.16 -28.51 -13.40
CA SER A 215 0.93 -29.46 -14.50
C SER A 215 1.40 -28.78 -15.79
N GLY A 216 2.30 -29.41 -16.56
CA GLY A 216 3.06 -28.87 -17.70
C GLY A 216 2.27 -28.31 -18.89
N LYS A 217 1.14 -27.65 -18.64
CA LYS A 217 0.23 -26.99 -19.56
C LYS A 217 -0.16 -25.62 -18.99
N GLY A 218 0.81 -24.76 -18.66
CA GLY A 218 0.66 -23.29 -18.55
C GLY A 218 -0.55 -22.72 -17.80
N ARG A 219 -1.22 -23.49 -16.93
CA ARG A 219 -2.40 -23.06 -16.17
C ARG A 219 -2.03 -23.17 -14.70
N PRO A 220 -2.01 -22.05 -13.96
CA PRO A 220 -1.75 -22.11 -12.54
C PRO A 220 -2.88 -22.91 -11.87
N SER A 221 -2.53 -23.86 -11.03
CA SER A 221 -3.50 -24.53 -10.18
C SER A 221 -4.14 -23.50 -9.25
N ARG A 222 -5.41 -23.71 -8.89
CA ARG A 222 -6.12 -22.87 -7.90
C ARG A 222 -5.32 -22.79 -6.59
N ALA A 223 -4.62 -23.88 -6.23
CA ALA A 223 -3.75 -23.99 -5.07
C ALA A 223 -2.48 -23.11 -5.17
N SER A 224 -1.82 -23.03 -6.34
CA SER A 224 -0.64 -22.18 -6.52
C SER A 224 -0.99 -20.69 -6.33
N MET A 225 -2.11 -20.23 -6.91
CA MET A 225 -2.61 -18.86 -6.72
C MET A 225 -3.07 -18.58 -5.27
N HIS A 226 -3.55 -19.59 -4.53
CA HIS A 226 -3.99 -19.45 -3.14
C HIS A 226 -2.82 -19.43 -2.15
N ASN A 227 -1.77 -20.20 -2.40
CA ASN A 227 -0.60 -20.31 -1.51
C ASN A 227 0.44 -19.21 -1.76
N HIS A 228 0.58 -18.73 -3.00
CA HIS A 228 1.54 -17.69 -3.33
C HIS A 228 0.91 -16.29 -3.26
N PHE A 229 1.13 -15.64 -2.12
CA PHE A 229 1.32 -14.20 -2.02
C PHE A 229 0.08 -13.28 -2.09
N GLY A 230 -0.72 -13.33 -3.17
CA GLY A 230 -1.78 -12.36 -3.43
C GLY A 230 -2.89 -12.33 -2.36
N PHE A 231 -3.30 -13.49 -1.84
CA PHE A 231 -4.42 -13.57 -0.90
C PHE A 231 -4.11 -13.10 0.52
N ARG A 232 -2.85 -13.15 0.96
CA ARG A 232 -2.48 -12.72 2.32
C ARG A 232 -2.12 -11.24 2.39
N VAL A 233 -1.54 -10.66 1.34
CA VAL A 233 -1.48 -9.17 1.23
C VAL A 233 -2.89 -8.59 1.20
N LEU A 234 -3.85 -9.27 0.56
CA LEU A 234 -5.28 -8.90 0.65
C LEU A 234 -5.88 -9.02 2.05
N ALA A 235 -5.24 -9.74 2.98
CA ALA A 235 -5.65 -9.75 4.39
C ALA A 235 -5.22 -8.46 5.11
N HIS A 236 -4.22 -7.73 4.61
CA HIS A 236 -3.83 -6.44 5.16
C HIS A 236 -4.97 -5.43 5.00
N PRO A 237 -5.39 -4.73 6.07
CA PRO A 237 -6.64 -3.97 6.10
C PRO A 237 -6.66 -2.78 5.13
N THR A 238 -5.50 -2.26 4.73
CA THR A 238 -5.36 -1.07 3.86
C THR A 238 -4.55 -1.35 2.60
N SER A 239 -4.36 -2.61 2.21
CA SER A 239 -3.56 -2.92 1.02
C SER A 239 -4.24 -2.55 -0.30
N ILE A 240 -3.46 -2.14 -1.28
CA ILE A 240 -3.86 -1.98 -2.67
C ILE A 240 -2.90 -2.80 -3.52
N ILE A 241 -3.44 -3.62 -4.43
CA ILE A 241 -2.66 -4.51 -5.28
C ILE A 241 -2.85 -4.12 -6.73
N GLY A 242 -1.82 -3.52 -7.31
CA GLY A 242 -1.72 -3.17 -8.72
C GLY A 242 -0.96 -4.23 -9.50
N ILE A 243 -1.68 -5.00 -10.31
CA ILE A 243 -1.12 -6.00 -11.24
C ILE A 243 -0.99 -5.37 -12.62
N ARG A 244 0.15 -5.51 -13.27
CA ARG A 244 0.41 -4.86 -14.57
C ARG A 244 -0.22 -5.57 -15.76
N GLU A 245 -0.50 -6.87 -15.67
CA GLU A 245 -1.22 -7.62 -16.72
C GLU A 245 -2.75 -7.55 -16.48
N PRO A 246 -3.55 -6.99 -17.41
CA PRO A 246 -5.00 -6.86 -17.23
C PRO A 246 -5.73 -8.17 -16.94
N GLU A 247 -5.39 -9.22 -17.69
CA GLU A 247 -6.01 -10.55 -17.54
C GLU A 247 -5.67 -11.19 -16.19
N ALA A 248 -4.42 -11.06 -15.74
CA ALA A 248 -4.01 -11.58 -14.45
C ALA A 248 -4.66 -10.81 -13.30
N ALA A 249 -4.75 -9.49 -13.40
CA ALA A 249 -5.49 -8.64 -12.46
C ALA A 249 -6.96 -9.10 -12.34
N MET A 250 -7.61 -9.34 -13.48
CA MET A 250 -9.01 -9.80 -13.52
C MET A 250 -9.17 -11.20 -12.93
N LYS A 251 -8.27 -12.13 -13.25
CA LYS A 251 -8.29 -13.50 -12.74
C LYS A 251 -8.09 -13.53 -11.23
N LEU A 252 -7.12 -12.78 -10.71
CA LEU A 252 -6.89 -12.63 -9.27
C LEU A 252 -8.10 -11.97 -8.60
N ARG A 253 -8.67 -10.93 -9.20
CA ARG A 253 -9.88 -10.29 -8.67
C ARG A 253 -11.06 -11.27 -8.55
N ARG A 254 -11.26 -12.13 -9.56
CA ARG A 254 -12.34 -13.15 -9.55
C ARG A 254 -12.12 -14.27 -8.52
N SER A 255 -10.87 -14.58 -8.18
CA SER A 255 -10.57 -15.61 -7.18
C SER A 255 -10.76 -15.14 -5.73
N VAL A 256 -10.89 -13.83 -5.49
CA VAL A 256 -11.13 -13.24 -4.17
C VAL A 256 -12.62 -13.27 -3.82
N MET A 257 -12.98 -14.11 -2.82
CA MET A 257 -14.35 -14.28 -2.33
C MET A 257 -14.91 -13.03 -1.65
N ASP A 258 -14.10 -12.38 -0.80
CA ASP A 258 -14.50 -11.17 -0.06
C ASP A 258 -14.58 -9.94 -0.99
N VAL A 259 -15.74 -9.28 -1.03
CA VAL A 259 -16.01 -8.15 -1.93
C VAL A 259 -15.15 -6.93 -1.61
N ASN A 260 -14.88 -6.66 -0.33
CA ASN A 260 -14.07 -5.53 0.10
C ASN A 260 -12.60 -5.70 -0.31
N ARG A 261 -12.08 -6.93 -0.22
CA ARG A 261 -10.74 -7.30 -0.68
C ARG A 261 -10.67 -7.34 -2.21
N ARG A 262 -11.72 -7.81 -2.87
CA ARG A 262 -11.82 -7.85 -4.34
C ARG A 262 -11.65 -6.46 -4.97
N ASN A 263 -12.13 -5.40 -4.31
CA ASN A 263 -12.00 -4.03 -4.81
C ASN A 263 -10.60 -3.42 -4.63
N ARG A 264 -9.67 -4.14 -4.00
CA ARG A 264 -8.28 -3.73 -3.81
C ARG A 264 -7.33 -4.27 -4.86
N VAL A 265 -7.76 -5.27 -5.64
CA VAL A 265 -7.00 -5.79 -6.80
C VAL A 265 -7.37 -5.00 -8.05
N ARG A 266 -6.38 -4.37 -8.67
CA ARG A 266 -6.55 -3.50 -9.83
C ARG A 266 -5.54 -3.84 -10.91
N HIS A 267 -5.92 -3.51 -12.14
CA HIS A 267 -4.95 -3.36 -13.21
C HIS A 267 -4.20 -2.04 -13.00
N GLN A 268 -2.89 -2.11 -12.84
CA GLN A 268 -1.98 -0.97 -12.69
C GLN A 268 -0.87 -1.10 -13.72
N PRO A 269 -0.95 -0.38 -14.86
CA PRO A 269 0.08 -0.43 -15.90
C PRO A 269 1.49 -0.21 -15.33
N CYS A 270 2.48 -0.81 -15.99
CA CYS A 270 3.88 -0.55 -15.64
C CYS A 270 4.17 0.95 -15.83
N PRO A 271 4.73 1.64 -14.81
CA PRO A 271 5.01 3.09 -14.89
C PRO A 271 5.87 3.50 -16.08
N THR A 272 6.75 2.59 -16.55
CA THR A 272 7.62 2.84 -17.71
C THR A 272 6.85 3.05 -19.01
N THR A 273 5.61 2.56 -19.13
CA THR A 273 4.76 2.80 -20.30
C THR A 273 4.20 4.23 -20.38
N LEU A 274 4.41 5.03 -19.33
CA LEU A 274 3.88 6.39 -19.19
C LEU A 274 4.97 7.46 -19.14
N LEU A 275 6.24 7.12 -19.42
CA LEU A 275 7.41 8.00 -19.22
C LEU A 275 7.23 9.39 -19.82
N GLY A 276 6.89 9.50 -21.12
CA GLY A 276 6.70 10.78 -21.79
C GLY A 276 5.50 11.58 -21.29
N LEU A 277 4.49 10.93 -20.70
CA LEU A 277 3.38 11.64 -20.05
C LEU A 277 3.74 12.12 -18.64
N LEU A 278 4.57 11.37 -17.91
CA LEU A 278 5.03 11.72 -16.56
C LEU A 278 6.11 12.80 -16.59
N ARG A 279 6.96 12.76 -17.63
CA ARG A 279 8.11 13.65 -17.84
C ARG A 279 8.20 13.98 -19.34
N PRO A 280 7.48 15.02 -19.81
CA PRO A 280 7.43 15.41 -21.22
C PRO A 280 8.79 15.64 -21.87
N GLU A 281 9.80 16.05 -21.10
CA GLU A 281 11.18 16.23 -21.56
C GLU A 281 11.83 14.93 -22.07
N PHE A 282 11.33 13.76 -21.64
CA PHE A 282 11.81 12.46 -22.12
C PHE A 282 11.06 11.94 -23.36
N THR A 283 10.13 12.71 -23.91
CA THR A 283 9.42 12.32 -25.14
C THR A 283 10.38 12.31 -26.33
N SER A 284 10.32 11.26 -27.15
CA SER A 284 11.10 11.15 -28.38
C SER A 284 10.41 11.87 -29.53
N ASP A 285 11.21 12.58 -30.32
CA ASP A 285 10.78 13.19 -31.59
C ASP A 285 11.05 12.27 -32.80
N ALA A 286 11.53 11.04 -32.60
CA ALA A 286 11.98 10.18 -33.69
C ALA A 286 10.89 9.81 -34.71
N LEU A 287 9.62 9.74 -34.28
CA LEU A 287 8.50 9.51 -35.19
C LEU A 287 8.06 10.76 -35.95
N ARG A 288 8.53 11.95 -35.54
CA ARG A 288 8.28 13.22 -36.23
C ARG A 288 9.35 13.53 -37.28
N ASP A 289 10.56 13.01 -37.08
CA ASP A 289 11.67 13.15 -38.01
C ASP A 289 11.68 11.99 -39.01
N SER A 290 11.19 12.22 -40.23
CA SER A 290 11.15 11.21 -41.30
C SER A 290 12.52 10.78 -41.81
N ALA A 291 13.57 11.58 -41.63
CA ALA A 291 14.93 11.25 -42.08
C ALA A 291 15.60 10.24 -41.16
N LYS A 292 15.21 10.22 -39.88
CA LYS A 292 15.76 9.32 -38.88
C LYS A 292 15.24 7.90 -39.08
N ARG A 293 16.13 6.94 -39.37
CA ARG A 293 15.81 5.52 -39.56
C ARG A 293 16.76 4.64 -38.77
N VAL A 294 16.47 4.51 -37.47
CA VAL A 294 17.29 3.69 -36.56
C VAL A 294 16.45 2.56 -35.97
N LEU A 295 16.88 1.32 -36.22
CA LEU A 295 16.31 0.10 -35.66
C LEU A 295 17.18 -0.39 -34.50
N SER A 296 16.64 -0.36 -33.28
CA SER A 296 17.27 -0.94 -32.10
C SER A 296 16.73 -2.35 -31.86
N LEU A 297 17.61 -3.34 -31.71
CA LEU A 297 17.25 -4.74 -31.50
C LEU A 297 17.86 -5.25 -30.18
N ASP A 298 17.02 -5.62 -29.22
CA ASP A 298 17.41 -6.30 -27.96
C ASP A 298 16.83 -7.72 -27.93
N VAL A 299 17.71 -8.69 -28.20
CA VAL A 299 17.39 -10.12 -28.13
C VAL A 299 18.13 -10.72 -26.94
N SER A 300 17.37 -11.08 -25.92
CA SER A 300 17.86 -11.77 -24.74
C SER A 300 17.24 -13.16 -24.64
N PHE A 301 18.06 -14.15 -24.25
CA PHE A 301 17.61 -15.52 -23.96
C PHE A 301 18.10 -15.94 -22.58
N HIS A 302 17.17 -16.41 -21.74
CA HIS A 302 17.52 -16.89 -20.40
C HIS A 302 18.33 -18.21 -20.51
N PRO A 303 19.38 -18.46 -19.69
CA PRO A 303 20.27 -19.62 -19.79
C PRO A 303 19.64 -21.02 -19.62
N GLY A 304 18.32 -21.12 -19.46
CA GLY A 304 17.57 -22.37 -19.42
C GLY A 304 16.78 -22.57 -20.69
N LEU A 305 17.45 -22.67 -21.85
CA LEU A 305 16.95 -22.92 -23.22
C LEU A 305 16.02 -24.15 -23.34
N THR A 306 14.89 -24.11 -22.65
CA THR A 306 13.77 -25.05 -22.73
C THR A 306 12.52 -24.36 -23.28
N LYS A 307 12.53 -23.03 -23.42
CA LYS A 307 11.36 -22.22 -23.83
C LYS A 307 11.29 -21.86 -25.31
N LEU A 308 12.37 -22.01 -26.10
CA LEU A 308 12.41 -21.63 -27.52
C LEU A 308 12.45 -22.83 -28.50
N GLY A 309 12.24 -24.04 -27.97
CA GLY A 309 12.39 -25.26 -28.73
C GLY A 309 13.82 -25.78 -28.74
N ASP A 310 14.11 -26.71 -29.66
CA ASP A 310 15.44 -27.26 -29.86
C ASP A 310 16.44 -26.24 -30.45
N SER A 311 17.72 -26.59 -30.49
CA SER A 311 18.79 -25.73 -31.02
C SER A 311 18.54 -25.29 -32.46
N VAL A 312 17.81 -26.09 -33.26
CA VAL A 312 17.50 -25.81 -34.66
C VAL A 312 16.51 -24.64 -34.79
N GLN A 313 15.50 -24.56 -33.92
CA GLN A 313 14.53 -23.46 -33.94
C GLN A 313 15.17 -22.11 -33.57
N VAL A 314 16.11 -22.11 -32.63
CA VAL A 314 16.86 -20.90 -32.25
C VAL A 314 17.66 -20.37 -33.43
N VAL A 315 18.36 -21.25 -34.15
CA VAL A 315 19.13 -20.88 -35.35
C VAL A 315 18.24 -20.29 -36.45
N HIS A 316 17.05 -20.85 -36.70
CA HIS A 316 16.11 -20.28 -37.67
C HIS A 316 15.64 -18.87 -37.28
N ILE A 317 15.32 -18.65 -36.00
CA ILE A 317 14.96 -17.31 -35.51
C ILE A 317 16.13 -16.34 -35.70
N MET A 318 17.36 -16.74 -35.36
CA MET A 318 18.54 -15.89 -35.55
C MET A 318 18.77 -15.57 -37.03
N SER A 319 18.66 -16.56 -37.91
CA SER A 319 18.79 -16.38 -39.37
C SER A 319 17.78 -15.38 -39.89
N ALA A 320 16.51 -15.51 -39.49
CA ALA A 320 15.47 -14.62 -39.99
C ALA A 320 15.58 -13.19 -39.40
N LEU A 321 16.08 -13.03 -38.17
CA LEU A 321 16.44 -11.73 -37.62
C LEU A 321 17.62 -11.09 -38.38
N ALA A 322 18.63 -11.88 -38.76
CA ALA A 322 19.75 -11.41 -39.58
C ALA A 322 19.29 -10.99 -40.98
N ASP A 323 18.40 -11.77 -41.62
CA ASP A 323 17.79 -11.42 -42.91
C ASP A 323 16.98 -10.11 -42.81
N TRP A 324 16.19 -9.96 -41.74
CA TRP A 324 15.44 -8.75 -41.49
C TRP A 324 16.34 -7.52 -41.32
N CYS A 325 17.39 -7.61 -40.50
CA CYS A 325 18.37 -6.53 -40.30
C CYS A 325 19.12 -6.21 -41.60
N THR A 326 19.46 -7.22 -42.41
CA THR A 326 20.10 -7.04 -43.71
C THR A 326 19.21 -6.22 -44.67
N ARG A 327 17.91 -6.54 -44.72
CA ARG A 327 16.94 -5.80 -45.54
C ARG A 327 16.76 -4.37 -45.06
N ALA A 328 16.65 -4.16 -43.74
CA ALA A 328 16.60 -2.84 -43.14
C ALA A 328 17.85 -2.02 -43.47
N TYR A 329 19.04 -2.60 -43.30
CA TYR A 329 20.30 -1.93 -43.62
C TYR A 329 20.39 -1.51 -45.09
N ARG A 330 20.04 -2.41 -46.03
CA ARG A 330 20.04 -2.13 -47.48
C ARG A 330 19.05 -1.04 -47.90
N THR A 331 18.04 -0.75 -47.08
CA THR A 331 17.05 0.30 -47.33
C THR A 331 17.33 1.58 -46.55
N GLY A 332 18.54 1.71 -45.99
CA GLY A 332 19.02 2.92 -45.33
C GLY A 332 18.71 3.00 -43.83
N TRP A 333 18.37 1.89 -43.17
CA TRP A 333 18.27 1.87 -41.71
C TRP A 333 19.63 1.66 -41.06
N THR A 334 19.92 2.43 -40.02
CA THR A 334 21.02 2.14 -39.10
C THR A 334 20.58 1.07 -38.11
N ILE A 335 21.41 0.05 -37.91
CA ILE A 335 21.12 -1.07 -37.02
C ILE A 335 21.88 -0.90 -35.70
N HIS A 336 21.15 -0.83 -34.60
CA HIS A 336 21.71 -0.85 -33.25
C HIS A 336 21.37 -2.16 -32.57
N LEU A 337 22.37 -2.82 -32.01
CA LEU A 337 22.20 -4.01 -31.17
C LEU A 337 22.34 -3.59 -29.71
N THR A 338 21.24 -3.69 -28.97
CA THR A 338 21.15 -3.24 -27.59
C THR A 338 21.13 -4.40 -26.62
N THR A 339 21.85 -4.29 -25.50
CA THR A 339 21.74 -5.23 -24.38
C THR A 339 21.46 -4.49 -23.08
N THR A 340 20.49 -5.02 -22.34
CA THR A 340 20.06 -4.52 -21.02
C THR A 340 20.37 -5.52 -19.89
N GLU A 341 21.21 -6.54 -20.15
CA GLU A 341 21.64 -7.54 -19.16
C GLU A 341 22.80 -7.04 -18.27
N PRO A 342 22.90 -7.48 -17.00
CA PRO A 342 24.03 -7.17 -16.14
C PRO A 342 25.34 -7.77 -16.67
N TRP A 343 26.42 -7.00 -16.55
CA TRP A 343 27.78 -7.37 -16.93
C TRP A 343 28.27 -8.70 -16.32
N LEU A 344 27.84 -9.03 -15.09
CA LEU A 344 28.20 -10.30 -14.43
C LEU A 344 27.64 -11.53 -15.16
N VAL A 345 26.45 -11.44 -15.75
CA VAL A 345 25.86 -12.53 -16.56
C VAL A 345 26.65 -12.70 -17.85
N ILE A 346 27.08 -11.59 -18.46
CA ILE A 346 27.91 -11.57 -19.67
C ILE A 346 29.28 -12.22 -19.39
N GLN A 347 29.91 -11.91 -18.25
CA GLN A 347 31.20 -12.49 -17.87
C GLN A 347 31.11 -13.97 -17.45
N GLN A 348 30.14 -14.35 -16.60
CA GLN A 348 30.03 -15.72 -16.09
C GLN A 348 29.51 -16.71 -17.14
N ALA A 349 28.67 -16.26 -18.09
CA ALA A 349 28.13 -17.13 -19.14
C ALA A 349 29.03 -17.21 -20.39
N ARG A 350 30.11 -16.41 -20.50
CA ARG A 350 30.83 -16.15 -21.77
C ARG A 350 29.88 -15.80 -22.94
N ALA A 351 28.66 -15.38 -22.65
CA ALA A 351 27.60 -15.20 -23.62
C ALA A 351 27.46 -13.71 -23.91
N THR A 352 27.94 -13.30 -25.08
CA THR A 352 27.38 -12.15 -25.79
C THR A 352 25.87 -12.35 -25.97
N SER A 353 25.09 -11.31 -26.30
CA SER A 353 23.70 -11.51 -26.74
C SER A 353 23.69 -12.64 -27.77
N PRO A 354 22.83 -13.68 -27.67
CA PRO A 354 22.97 -14.84 -28.56
C PRO A 354 22.81 -14.51 -30.05
N PHE A 355 22.22 -13.36 -30.36
CA PHE A 355 22.23 -12.81 -31.70
C PHE A 355 23.61 -12.26 -32.11
N LEU A 356 24.32 -11.56 -31.23
CA LEU A 356 25.72 -11.16 -31.45
C LEU A 356 26.62 -12.38 -31.64
N ASP A 357 26.44 -13.41 -30.81
CA ASP A 357 27.16 -14.68 -30.93
C ASP A 357 26.93 -15.33 -32.30
N TYR A 358 25.66 -15.46 -32.69
CA TYR A 358 25.27 -15.96 -34.02
C TYR A 358 25.90 -15.15 -35.16
N LEU A 359 25.84 -13.81 -35.10
CA LEU A 359 26.44 -12.95 -36.12
C LEU A 359 27.97 -13.11 -36.20
N SER A 360 28.65 -13.37 -35.07
CA SER A 360 30.10 -13.56 -35.04
C SER A 360 30.56 -14.85 -35.73
N HIS A 361 29.67 -15.84 -35.83
CA HIS A 361 29.91 -17.12 -36.50
C HIS A 361 29.54 -17.14 -37.99
N LEU A 362 28.97 -16.06 -38.53
CA LEU A 362 28.69 -15.97 -39.95
C LEU A 362 29.98 -15.76 -40.75
N PRO A 363 30.17 -16.43 -41.90
CA PRO A 363 31.38 -16.29 -42.73
C PRO A 363 31.63 -14.87 -43.22
N LYS A 364 30.56 -14.09 -43.40
CA LYS A 364 30.59 -12.70 -43.81
C LYS A 364 29.51 -11.93 -43.05
N GLN A 365 29.89 -10.79 -42.47
CA GLN A 365 28.94 -9.89 -41.81
C GLN A 365 27.91 -9.36 -42.84
N PRO A 366 26.61 -9.60 -42.65
CA PRO A 366 25.61 -9.28 -43.67
C PRO A 366 25.17 -7.80 -43.66
N PHE A 367 25.45 -7.07 -42.58
CA PHE A 367 25.19 -5.63 -42.41
C PHE A 367 26.14 -5.04 -41.36
N THR A 368 26.26 -3.71 -41.32
CA THR A 368 27.00 -2.97 -40.29
C THR A 368 26.06 -2.61 -39.13
N TYR A 369 26.55 -2.70 -37.90
CA TYR A 369 25.77 -2.41 -36.70
C TYR A 369 26.62 -1.75 -35.61
N GLU A 370 25.95 -1.01 -34.72
CA GLU A 370 26.54 -0.46 -33.50
C GLU A 370 26.02 -1.20 -32.27
N VAL A 371 26.89 -1.50 -31.32
CA VAL A 371 26.52 -2.18 -30.08
C VAL A 371 26.39 -1.18 -28.95
N PHE A 372 25.21 -1.13 -28.33
CA PHE A 372 24.94 -0.29 -27.17
C PHE A 372 24.69 -1.18 -25.95
N GLN A 373 25.53 -1.01 -24.93
CA GLN A 373 25.43 -1.74 -23.68
C GLN A 373 25.05 -0.77 -22.57
N PHE A 374 24.04 -1.13 -21.79
CA PHE A 374 23.62 -0.36 -20.62
C PHE A 374 23.86 -1.21 -19.36
N PRO A 375 25.12 -1.37 -18.93
CA PRO A 375 25.44 -2.11 -17.72
C PRO A 375 24.90 -1.40 -16.48
N SER A 376 25.10 -2.01 -15.32
CA SER A 376 24.62 -1.48 -14.05
C SER A 376 25.28 -0.14 -13.67
N ALA A 377 24.48 0.89 -13.39
CA ALA A 377 24.70 2.00 -12.43
C ALA A 377 23.55 3.02 -12.52
N ALA A 378 23.38 3.91 -11.54
CA ALA A 378 22.32 4.94 -11.58
C ALA A 378 22.41 5.88 -12.81
N LYS A 379 23.63 6.18 -13.30
CA LYS A 379 23.84 6.95 -14.54
C LYS A 379 23.31 6.22 -15.78
N THR A 380 23.35 4.88 -15.79
CA THR A 380 22.96 4.10 -16.98
C THR A 380 21.45 4.05 -17.21
N GLY A 381 20.64 4.34 -16.18
CA GLY A 381 19.19 4.52 -16.34
C GLY A 381 18.84 5.78 -17.15
N GLU A 382 19.47 6.90 -16.85
CA GLU A 382 19.29 8.15 -17.62
C GLU A 382 19.88 8.01 -19.03
N ASP A 383 21.05 7.39 -19.16
CA ASP A 383 21.66 7.10 -20.47
C ASP A 383 20.75 6.21 -21.34
N LEU A 384 20.09 5.21 -20.75
CA LEU A 384 19.13 4.35 -21.44
C LEU A 384 17.91 5.15 -21.94
N LEU A 385 17.37 6.03 -21.10
CA LEU A 385 16.26 6.91 -21.49
C LEU A 385 16.68 7.85 -22.61
N GLU A 386 17.85 8.48 -22.48
CA GLU A 386 18.36 9.42 -23.48
C GLU A 386 18.70 8.73 -24.79
N TYR A 387 19.25 7.52 -24.75
CA TYR A 387 19.49 6.69 -25.93
C TYR A 387 18.21 6.42 -26.73
N TYR A 388 17.18 5.87 -26.06
CA TYR A 388 15.92 5.59 -26.76
C TYR A 388 15.27 6.87 -27.26
N ARG A 389 15.27 7.94 -26.45
CA ARG A 389 14.68 9.22 -26.82
C ARG A 389 15.34 9.86 -28.03
N THR A 390 16.68 9.89 -28.06
CA THR A 390 17.45 10.69 -29.04
C THR A 390 18.00 9.90 -30.20
N ARG A 391 18.12 8.57 -30.12
CA ARG A 391 18.75 7.78 -31.20
C ARG A 391 17.80 6.83 -31.90
N VAL A 392 16.84 6.24 -31.20
CA VAL A 392 16.04 5.15 -31.75
C VAL A 392 14.76 5.64 -32.44
N THR A 393 14.42 5.05 -33.59
CA THR A 393 13.14 5.28 -34.28
C THR A 393 12.17 4.13 -34.02
N VAL A 394 12.67 2.90 -34.15
CA VAL A 394 11.93 1.67 -33.89
C VAL A 394 12.74 0.79 -32.95
N ALA A 395 12.14 0.35 -31.85
CA ALA A 395 12.74 -0.59 -30.90
C ALA A 395 12.06 -1.96 -31.02
N ALA A 396 12.85 -3.01 -31.22
CA ALA A 396 12.39 -4.38 -31.27
C ALA A 396 13.06 -5.19 -30.17
N SER A 397 12.27 -5.96 -29.42
CA SER A 397 12.83 -6.71 -28.30
C SER A 397 12.00 -7.93 -27.92
N THR A 398 12.70 -8.96 -27.44
CA THR A 398 12.11 -10.11 -26.74
C THR A 398 11.84 -9.84 -25.26
N ARG A 399 12.36 -8.74 -24.70
CA ARG A 399 12.19 -8.36 -23.29
C ARG A 399 11.00 -7.41 -23.12
N VAL A 400 10.22 -7.64 -22.06
CA VAL A 400 9.10 -6.78 -21.66
C VAL A 400 9.49 -5.29 -21.58
N HIS A 401 10.56 -4.95 -20.85
CA HIS A 401 10.96 -3.56 -20.68
C HIS A 401 11.80 -3.01 -21.83
N GLY A 402 12.36 -3.86 -22.69
CA GLY A 402 12.90 -3.47 -24.00
C GLY A 402 11.81 -2.96 -24.95
N ILE A 403 10.54 -3.23 -24.65
CA ILE A 403 9.38 -2.68 -25.36
C ILE A 403 8.69 -1.57 -24.55
N MET A 404 8.43 -1.77 -23.26
CA MET A 404 7.65 -0.81 -22.45
C MET A 404 8.34 0.55 -22.27
N ILE A 405 9.67 0.59 -22.11
CA ILE A 405 10.43 1.84 -21.96
C ILE A 405 10.37 2.67 -23.26
N PRO A 406 10.80 2.17 -24.44
CA PRO A 406 10.71 2.94 -25.67
C PRO A 406 9.26 3.33 -26.02
N PHE A 407 8.29 2.43 -25.81
CA PHE A 407 6.87 2.78 -25.94
C PHE A 407 6.48 3.97 -25.04
N GLY A 408 6.93 3.95 -23.79
CA GLY A 408 6.75 5.03 -22.84
C GLY A 408 7.30 6.38 -23.29
N LEU A 409 8.41 6.34 -24.04
CA LEU A 409 9.09 7.50 -24.61
C LEU A 409 8.53 7.91 -25.98
N GLN A 410 7.45 7.29 -26.45
CA GLN A 410 6.86 7.52 -27.79
C GLN A 410 7.75 7.10 -28.97
N VAL A 411 8.62 6.12 -28.75
CA VAL A 411 9.35 5.40 -29.80
C VAL A 411 8.45 4.28 -30.34
N ALA A 412 8.46 4.03 -31.65
CA ALA A 412 7.71 2.90 -32.21
C ALA A 412 8.33 1.57 -31.75
N VAL A 413 7.50 0.56 -31.58
CA VAL A 413 7.94 -0.73 -31.05
C VAL A 413 7.48 -1.92 -31.88
N ILE A 414 8.33 -2.94 -31.95
CA ILE A 414 8.03 -4.26 -32.50
C ILE A 414 8.25 -5.29 -31.39
N ALA A 415 7.16 -5.77 -30.79
CA ALA A 415 7.24 -6.79 -29.74
C ALA A 415 7.52 -8.17 -30.36
N LEU A 416 8.69 -8.74 -30.03
CA LEU A 416 9.05 -10.12 -30.37
C LEU A 416 8.56 -11.03 -29.24
N VAL A 417 7.29 -11.44 -29.31
CA VAL A 417 6.60 -12.07 -28.18
C VAL A 417 7.21 -13.45 -27.89
N ALA A 418 8.00 -13.52 -26.81
CA ALA A 418 8.67 -14.72 -26.32
C ALA A 418 8.08 -15.28 -25.01
N ASP A 419 7.27 -14.50 -24.29
CA ASP A 419 6.67 -14.88 -23.00
C ASP A 419 5.26 -14.29 -22.82
N SER A 420 4.55 -14.75 -21.78
CA SER A 420 3.18 -14.32 -21.50
C SER A 420 3.04 -12.89 -20.96
N GLU A 421 4.10 -12.30 -20.40
CA GLU A 421 4.09 -10.92 -19.92
C GLU A 421 4.09 -9.95 -21.10
N LEU A 422 5.01 -10.17 -22.03
CA LEU A 422 5.10 -9.39 -23.26
C LEU A 422 3.87 -9.61 -24.13
N ASP A 423 3.35 -10.84 -24.18
CA ASP A 423 2.09 -11.14 -24.89
C ASP A 423 0.91 -10.37 -24.31
N SER A 424 0.78 -10.32 -22.98
CA SER A 424 -0.28 -9.57 -22.32
C SER A 424 -0.19 -8.08 -22.66
N PHE A 425 1.02 -7.50 -22.61
CA PHE A 425 1.21 -6.11 -23.02
C PHE A 425 0.90 -5.90 -24.51
N ALA A 426 1.34 -6.80 -25.39
CA ALA A 426 1.11 -6.70 -26.83
C ALA A 426 -0.39 -6.70 -27.17
N ARG A 427 -1.18 -7.61 -26.59
CA ARG A 427 -2.64 -7.72 -26.83
C ARG A 427 -3.45 -6.52 -26.36
N HIS A 428 -2.96 -5.79 -25.37
CA HIS A 428 -3.69 -4.67 -24.75
C HIS A 428 -3.14 -3.31 -25.12
N GLY A 429 -1.86 -3.23 -25.49
CA GLY A 429 -1.14 -1.99 -25.74
C GLY A 429 -0.66 -1.78 -27.17
N LEU A 430 -0.58 -2.83 -28.00
CA LEU A 430 0.09 -2.77 -29.31
C LEU A 430 -0.79 -3.20 -30.51
N ASN A 431 -2.10 -3.35 -30.35
CA ASN A 431 -2.95 -3.89 -31.42
C ASN A 431 -3.04 -2.98 -32.67
N GLY A 432 -2.99 -3.59 -33.86
CA GLY A 432 -3.42 -3.02 -35.14
C GLY A 432 -2.41 -2.14 -35.88
N THR A 433 -1.65 -1.30 -35.15
CA THR A 433 -0.76 -0.27 -35.74
C THR A 433 0.69 -0.34 -35.29
N LEU A 434 0.99 -1.14 -34.27
CA LEU A 434 2.35 -1.43 -33.80
C LEU A 434 2.70 -2.88 -34.14
N GLY A 435 3.98 -3.16 -34.35
CA GLY A 435 4.42 -4.50 -34.75
C GLY A 435 4.29 -5.49 -33.59
N VAL A 436 3.48 -6.53 -33.74
CA VAL A 436 3.48 -7.68 -32.83
C VAL A 436 3.84 -8.92 -33.64
N VAL A 437 5.01 -9.48 -33.35
CA VAL A 437 5.50 -10.68 -34.01
C VAL A 437 5.67 -11.77 -32.96
N ARG A 438 4.81 -12.78 -33.03
CA ARG A 438 4.79 -13.88 -32.05
C ARG A 438 5.77 -14.97 -32.43
N LEU A 439 6.74 -15.24 -31.55
CA LEU A 439 7.75 -16.28 -31.79
C LEU A 439 7.15 -17.69 -31.65
N ASP A 440 6.09 -17.84 -30.85
CA ASP A 440 5.44 -19.14 -30.59
C ASP A 440 4.71 -19.72 -31.81
N SER A 441 4.26 -18.89 -32.75
CA SER A 441 3.67 -19.37 -34.01
C SER A 441 4.66 -20.13 -34.90
N LEU A 442 5.95 -19.77 -34.84
CA LEU A 442 7.00 -20.51 -35.56
C LEU A 442 7.26 -21.88 -34.94
N TRP A 443 7.04 -22.04 -33.63
CA TRP A 443 7.29 -23.29 -32.91
C TRP A 443 6.22 -24.36 -33.19
N ARG A 444 4.98 -23.95 -33.49
CA ARG A 444 3.84 -24.88 -33.63
C ARG A 444 3.58 -25.33 -35.07
N ASN A 445 4.00 -24.56 -36.08
CA ASN A 445 3.77 -24.86 -37.48
C ASN A 445 5.11 -25.04 -38.22
N LYS A 446 5.64 -26.28 -38.25
CA LYS A 446 6.85 -26.62 -39.05
C LYS A 446 6.70 -26.28 -40.54
N ASN A 447 5.46 -26.21 -41.05
CA ASN A 447 5.16 -25.86 -42.44
C ASN A 447 5.13 -24.35 -42.72
N GLU A 448 5.04 -23.49 -41.69
CA GLU A 448 5.25 -22.03 -41.85
C GLU A 448 6.74 -21.64 -41.81
N ALA A 449 7.63 -22.58 -41.45
CA ALA A 449 9.06 -22.38 -41.31
C ALA A 449 9.85 -22.29 -42.65
N GLY A 450 9.17 -21.98 -43.76
CA GLY A 450 9.88 -21.41 -44.91
C GLY A 450 10.41 -20.04 -44.50
N ASN A 451 11.75 -19.89 -44.44
CA ASN A 451 12.48 -18.71 -43.95
C ASN A 451 11.94 -17.35 -44.45
N SER A 452 11.23 -17.30 -45.58
CA SER A 452 10.61 -16.07 -46.10
C SER A 452 9.54 -15.50 -45.16
N THR A 453 8.63 -16.31 -44.61
CA THR A 453 7.41 -15.77 -43.99
C THR A 453 7.64 -14.95 -42.72
N PHE A 454 8.65 -15.29 -41.91
CA PHE A 454 8.93 -14.58 -40.65
C PHE A 454 9.70 -13.27 -40.86
N ALA A 455 10.77 -13.31 -41.64
CA ALA A 455 11.50 -12.11 -42.03
C ALA A 455 10.58 -11.15 -42.80
N ASP A 456 9.66 -11.67 -43.63
CA ASP A 456 8.65 -10.88 -44.33
C ASP A 456 7.65 -10.23 -43.36
N ARG A 457 7.20 -10.93 -42.30
CA ARG A 457 6.33 -10.34 -41.25
C ARG A 457 7.05 -9.21 -40.49
N LEU A 458 8.29 -9.42 -40.09
CA LEU A 458 9.11 -8.40 -39.43
C LEU A 458 9.35 -7.20 -40.34
N TRP A 459 9.68 -7.46 -41.60
CA TRP A 459 9.87 -6.44 -42.62
C TRP A 459 8.59 -5.65 -42.89
N GLY A 460 7.45 -6.32 -43.02
CA GLY A 460 6.15 -5.70 -43.19
C GLY A 460 5.76 -4.82 -42.00
N ALA A 461 6.04 -5.27 -40.76
CA ALA A 461 5.82 -4.46 -39.56
C ALA A 461 6.69 -3.19 -39.57
N LEU A 462 7.98 -3.32 -39.91
CA LEU A 462 8.90 -2.17 -40.00
C LEU A 462 8.46 -1.18 -41.09
N CYS A 463 8.11 -1.68 -42.28
CA CYS A 463 7.62 -0.87 -43.40
C CYS A 463 6.32 -0.14 -43.03
N SER A 464 5.37 -0.84 -42.41
CA SER A 464 4.10 -0.23 -41.98
C SER A 464 4.32 0.89 -40.97
N ILE A 465 5.30 0.77 -40.08
CA ILE A 465 5.66 1.83 -39.13
C ILE A 465 6.29 3.01 -39.87
N ASP A 466 7.20 2.76 -40.81
CA ASP A 466 7.90 3.82 -41.56
C ASP A 466 6.97 4.60 -42.48
N GLN A 467 6.01 3.92 -43.12
CA GLN A 467 5.05 4.51 -44.05
C GLN A 467 4.09 5.50 -43.38
N ASP A 468 3.70 5.28 -42.12
CA ASP A 468 2.75 6.15 -41.42
C ASP A 468 3.12 6.35 -39.94
N ARG A 469 4.30 6.95 -39.73
CA ARG A 469 4.82 7.28 -38.38
C ARG A 469 3.86 8.15 -37.57
N GLY A 470 3.11 9.03 -38.24
CA GLY A 470 2.10 9.88 -37.61
C GLY A 470 0.94 9.08 -37.02
N LYS A 471 0.43 8.08 -37.73
CA LYS A 471 -0.59 7.15 -37.22
C LYS A 471 -0.06 6.31 -36.07
N VAL A 472 1.18 5.83 -36.18
CA VAL A 472 1.84 5.08 -35.10
C VAL A 472 1.94 5.92 -33.83
N LEU A 473 2.41 7.17 -33.94
CA LEU A 473 2.52 8.10 -32.81
C LEU A 473 1.15 8.37 -32.16
N ARG A 474 0.12 8.67 -32.95
CA ARG A 474 -1.25 8.87 -32.45
C ARG A 474 -1.78 7.63 -31.73
N HIS A 475 -1.47 6.43 -32.25
CA HIS A 475 -1.87 5.18 -31.60
C HIS A 475 -1.17 5.01 -30.25
N ILE A 476 0.15 5.21 -30.18
CA ILE A 476 0.91 5.18 -28.90
C ILE A 476 0.27 6.13 -27.89
N GLN A 477 0.03 7.39 -28.27
CA GLN A 477 -0.56 8.40 -27.40
C GLN A 477 -1.97 8.02 -26.92
N THR A 478 -2.79 7.42 -27.79
CA THR A 478 -4.13 6.93 -27.44
C THR A 478 -4.07 5.82 -26.40
N VAL A 479 -3.16 4.87 -26.58
CA VAL A 479 -2.95 3.77 -25.63
C VAL A 479 -2.38 4.32 -24.32
N GLN A 480 -1.37 5.19 -24.35
CA GLN A 480 -0.81 5.84 -23.16
C GLN A 480 -1.88 6.62 -22.39
N GLY A 481 -2.79 7.32 -23.06
CA GLY A 481 -3.92 8.00 -22.43
C GLY A 481 -4.86 7.02 -21.69
N THR A 482 -5.10 5.84 -22.25
CA THR A 482 -5.88 4.77 -21.60
C THR A 482 -5.17 4.20 -20.38
N LEU A 483 -3.87 3.93 -20.50
CA LEU A 483 -3.03 3.45 -19.38
C LEU A 483 -2.95 4.52 -18.27
N MET A 484 -2.82 5.80 -18.63
CA MET A 484 -2.78 6.93 -17.69
C MET A 484 -4.10 7.04 -16.90
N ARG A 485 -5.26 6.87 -17.55
CA ARG A 485 -6.55 6.81 -16.85
C ARG A 485 -6.63 5.65 -15.86
N SER A 486 -6.13 4.47 -16.23
CA SER A 486 -6.05 3.32 -15.33
C SER A 486 -5.19 3.63 -14.09
N THR A 487 -4.01 4.23 -14.31
CA THR A 487 -3.12 4.66 -13.22
C THR A 487 -3.75 5.74 -12.35
N ALA A 488 -4.38 6.76 -12.94
CA ALA A 488 -5.03 7.84 -12.21
C ALA A 488 -6.12 7.31 -11.24
N ASN A 489 -6.90 6.31 -11.67
CA ASN A 489 -7.90 5.68 -10.81
C ASN A 489 -7.27 4.96 -9.61
N THR A 490 -6.17 4.23 -9.81
CA THR A 490 -5.42 3.61 -8.71
C THR A 490 -4.86 4.68 -7.76
N MET A 491 -4.29 5.75 -8.31
CA MET A 491 -3.68 6.82 -7.51
C MET A 491 -4.70 7.64 -6.73
N ALA A 492 -5.93 7.84 -7.25
CA ALA A 492 -7.00 8.52 -6.52
C ALA A 492 -7.42 7.74 -5.26
N GLN A 493 -7.53 6.42 -5.35
CA GLN A 493 -7.84 5.56 -4.20
C GLN A 493 -6.68 5.51 -3.20
N LEU A 494 -5.45 5.48 -3.70
CA LEU A 494 -4.27 5.55 -2.85
C LEU A 494 -4.21 6.88 -2.09
N ARG A 495 -4.54 8.00 -2.74
CA ARG A 495 -4.53 9.33 -2.15
C ARG A 495 -5.39 9.41 -0.89
N SER A 496 -6.62 8.88 -0.91
CA SER A 496 -7.48 8.90 0.28
C SER A 496 -6.86 8.09 1.43
N THR A 497 -6.29 6.93 1.10
CA THR A 497 -5.69 6.02 2.09
C THR A 497 -4.42 6.63 2.72
N ILE A 498 -3.58 7.26 1.90
CA ILE A 498 -2.39 8.01 2.33
C ILE A 498 -2.80 9.21 3.19
N TRP A 499 -3.86 9.94 2.80
CA TRP A 499 -4.34 11.10 3.54
C TRP A 499 -4.84 10.74 4.95
N ASP A 500 -5.57 9.63 5.06
CA ASP A 500 -6.04 9.11 6.35
C ASP A 500 -4.86 8.74 7.26
N LYS A 501 -3.82 8.11 6.70
CA LYS A 501 -2.58 7.79 7.42
C LYS A 501 -1.83 9.06 7.83
N LEU A 502 -1.72 10.07 6.97
CA LEU A 502 -1.06 11.32 7.32
C LEU A 502 -1.78 12.06 8.44
N THR A 503 -3.11 12.10 8.38
CA THR A 503 -3.92 12.64 9.47
C THR A 503 -3.65 11.89 10.77
N THR A 504 -3.47 10.57 10.69
CA THR A 504 -3.07 9.74 11.84
C THR A 504 -1.70 10.14 12.41
N LEU A 505 -0.70 10.27 11.53
CA LEU A 505 0.66 10.63 11.93
C LEU A 505 0.72 12.06 12.50
N GLN A 506 -0.04 12.99 11.93
CA GLN A 506 -0.14 14.35 12.44
C GLN A 506 -0.78 14.38 13.83
N VAL A 507 -1.91 13.69 14.03
CA VAL A 507 -2.56 13.57 15.34
C VAL A 507 -1.60 12.97 16.38
N ARG A 508 -0.84 11.93 16.01
CA ARG A 508 0.18 11.34 16.89
C ARG A 508 1.28 12.34 17.25
N ARG A 509 1.79 13.08 16.27
CA ARG A 509 2.83 14.09 16.48
C ARG A 509 2.33 15.21 17.38
N GLU A 510 1.14 15.73 17.13
CA GLU A 510 0.51 16.78 17.95
C GLU A 510 0.26 16.31 19.38
N LEU A 511 -0.25 15.09 19.57
CA LEU A 511 -0.38 14.48 20.89
C LEU A 511 0.97 14.36 21.59
N LYS A 512 2.00 13.88 20.89
CA LYS A 512 3.36 13.75 21.44
C LYS A 512 3.93 15.12 21.83
N GLU A 513 3.87 16.12 20.96
CA GLU A 513 4.40 17.46 21.21
C GLU A 513 3.67 18.19 22.36
N GLN A 514 2.38 17.93 22.55
CA GLN A 514 1.56 18.62 23.56
C GLN A 514 1.49 17.88 24.90
N GLN A 515 1.61 16.56 24.91
CA GLN A 515 1.65 15.81 26.15
C GLN A 515 3.04 15.95 26.78
N PRO A 516 3.13 16.50 28.01
CA PRO A 516 4.39 16.46 28.74
C PRO A 516 4.82 15.01 28.90
N ASN A 517 6.13 14.76 28.98
CA ASN A 517 6.67 13.39 29.08
C ASN A 517 5.98 12.59 30.21
N SER A 518 5.61 13.25 31.32
CA SER A 518 4.88 12.69 32.47
C SER A 518 3.46 12.15 32.16
N SER A 519 2.91 12.50 31.00
CA SER A 519 1.56 12.14 30.54
C SER A 519 1.59 11.20 29.33
N ARG A 520 2.76 10.61 29.02
CA ARG A 520 2.91 9.56 28.01
C ARG A 520 3.07 8.19 28.66
N LEU A 521 2.78 7.12 27.93
CA LEU A 521 2.82 5.75 28.47
C LEU A 521 4.22 5.37 29.00
N GLU A 522 5.27 5.90 28.38
CA GLU A 522 6.67 5.73 28.76
C GLU A 522 6.94 6.12 30.23
N ALA A 523 6.31 7.18 30.72
CA ALA A 523 6.51 7.67 32.09
C ALA A 523 5.90 6.74 33.16
N PHE A 524 5.14 5.73 32.76
CA PHE A 524 4.52 4.77 33.66
C PHE A 524 5.25 3.42 33.67
N LEU A 525 6.27 3.24 32.82
CA LEU A 525 7.05 2.01 32.80
C LEU A 525 7.76 1.82 34.13
N ASN A 526 7.51 0.68 34.78
CA ASN A 526 8.05 0.34 36.10
C ASN A 526 7.80 1.38 37.21
N LEU A 527 6.85 2.30 37.01
CA LEU A 527 6.55 3.36 37.99
C LEU A 527 6.15 2.79 39.36
N HIS A 528 5.50 1.63 39.35
CA HIS A 528 5.02 0.91 40.52
C HIS A 528 5.73 -0.42 40.69
N MET A 529 7.03 -0.44 40.37
CA MET A 529 7.87 -1.64 40.47
C MET A 529 7.74 -2.29 41.85
N GLY A 530 7.41 -3.58 41.86
CA GLY A 530 7.28 -4.38 43.08
C GLY A 530 5.97 -4.17 43.85
N LYS A 531 5.08 -3.26 43.43
CA LYS A 531 3.82 -2.96 44.14
C LYS A 531 2.69 -3.92 43.75
N THR A 532 1.63 -3.90 44.56
CA THR A 532 0.34 -4.51 44.22
C THR A 532 -0.51 -3.49 43.48
N ILE A 533 -1.15 -3.89 42.39
CA ILE A 533 -2.11 -3.07 41.66
C ILE A 533 -3.44 -3.83 41.57
N TYR A 534 -4.53 -3.17 41.98
CA TYR A 534 -5.88 -3.70 41.81
C TYR A 534 -6.43 -3.28 40.45
N VAL A 535 -6.84 -4.25 39.63
CA VAL A 535 -7.50 -3.99 38.33
C VAL A 535 -9.00 -4.20 38.51
N VAL A 536 -9.75 -3.09 38.48
CA VAL A 536 -11.14 -3.04 38.93
C VAL A 536 -12.09 -3.05 37.72
N GLY A 537 -12.75 -4.19 37.54
CA GLY A 537 -13.81 -4.46 36.58
C GLY A 537 -15.21 -4.20 37.15
N SER A 538 -16.21 -4.49 36.33
CA SER A 538 -17.61 -4.15 36.61
C SER A 538 -18.47 -5.31 37.06
N GLY A 539 -17.90 -6.50 37.26
CA GLY A 539 -18.62 -7.70 37.68
C GLY A 539 -19.51 -7.45 38.90
N SER A 540 -20.62 -8.18 38.96
CA SER A 540 -21.57 -8.20 40.07
C SER A 540 -20.91 -8.32 41.45
N THR A 541 -19.83 -9.10 41.60
CA THR A 541 -19.12 -9.26 42.89
C THR A 541 -18.53 -7.95 43.41
N ALA A 542 -18.14 -7.01 42.52
CA ALA A 542 -17.67 -5.69 42.95
C ALA A 542 -18.76 -4.88 43.69
N GLY A 543 -20.04 -5.24 43.51
CA GLY A 543 -21.18 -4.67 44.25
C GLY A 543 -21.19 -4.99 45.74
N TYR A 544 -20.42 -5.97 46.19
CA TYR A 544 -20.29 -6.39 47.58
C TYR A 544 -19.05 -5.81 48.27
N ILE A 545 -18.19 -5.12 47.52
CA ILE A 545 -17.02 -4.42 48.06
C ILE A 545 -17.43 -2.99 48.41
N ALA A 546 -17.05 -2.53 49.61
CA ALA A 546 -17.34 -1.18 50.07
C ALA A 546 -16.76 -0.13 49.09
N PRO A 547 -17.50 0.95 48.74
CA PRO A 547 -17.03 1.97 47.79
C PRO A 547 -15.67 2.60 48.12
N ASN A 548 -15.32 2.70 49.40
CA ASN A 548 -14.07 3.27 49.91
C ASN A 548 -12.96 2.21 50.14
N TYR A 549 -13.19 0.95 49.79
CA TYR A 549 -12.21 -0.13 50.03
C TYR A 549 -10.85 0.13 49.38
N PHE A 550 -10.82 0.86 48.27
CA PHE A 550 -9.59 1.15 47.51
C PHE A 550 -8.98 2.52 47.83
N ASP A 551 -9.44 3.21 48.88
CA ASP A 551 -8.87 4.50 49.25
C ASP A 551 -7.41 4.33 49.66
N GLY A 552 -6.50 5.03 48.96
CA GLY A 552 -5.05 4.93 49.17
C GLY A 552 -4.38 3.75 48.43
N GLU A 553 -5.15 2.87 47.80
CA GLU A 553 -4.62 1.74 47.04
C GLU A 553 -4.28 2.11 45.60
N LEU A 554 -3.30 1.41 45.01
CA LEU A 554 -2.96 1.54 43.60
C LEU A 554 -3.98 0.79 42.75
N THR A 555 -4.81 1.54 42.02
CA THR A 555 -5.94 0.97 41.27
C THR A 555 -5.94 1.38 39.80
N ILE A 556 -6.33 0.44 38.94
CA ILE A 556 -6.67 0.68 37.54
C ILE A 556 -8.11 0.24 37.34
N GLY A 557 -9.04 1.19 37.39
CA GLY A 557 -10.42 0.93 37.03
C GLY A 557 -10.61 0.89 35.52
N VAL A 558 -11.63 0.16 35.04
CA VAL A 558 -12.00 0.15 33.62
C VAL A 558 -13.37 0.73 33.36
N ASN A 559 -13.49 1.44 32.23
CA ASN A 559 -14.75 1.99 31.75
C ASN A 559 -15.47 2.85 32.82
N GLN A 560 -16.71 2.52 33.20
CA GLN A 560 -17.54 3.28 34.13
C GLN A 560 -17.48 2.74 35.58
N VAL A 561 -16.44 1.98 35.92
CA VAL A 561 -16.31 1.44 37.30
C VAL A 561 -16.21 2.56 38.36
N CYS A 562 -15.84 3.77 37.92
CA CYS A 562 -15.87 4.99 38.72
C CYS A 562 -17.25 5.37 39.27
N ASN A 563 -18.34 4.86 38.70
CA ASN A 563 -19.70 5.06 39.23
C ASN A 563 -19.86 4.50 40.66
N ARG A 564 -18.98 3.57 41.05
CA ARG A 564 -18.96 2.97 42.39
C ARG A 564 -17.70 3.34 43.16
N PHE A 565 -16.54 3.29 42.51
CA PHE A 565 -15.25 3.57 43.13
C PHE A 565 -14.69 4.88 42.58
N SER A 566 -14.95 6.01 43.24
CA SER A 566 -14.61 7.34 42.71
C SER A 566 -13.11 7.70 42.87
N ASN A 567 -12.44 7.15 43.88
CA ASN A 567 -11.05 7.46 44.24
C ASN A 567 -10.01 6.55 43.57
N LEU A 568 -10.16 6.29 42.28
CA LEU A 568 -9.23 5.43 41.54
C LEU A 568 -7.94 6.18 41.18
N THR A 569 -6.79 5.51 41.26
CA THR A 569 -5.49 6.07 40.82
C THR A 569 -5.48 6.28 39.31
N TYR A 570 -5.94 5.25 38.59
CA TYR A 570 -5.98 5.19 37.14
C TYR A 570 -7.35 4.73 36.65
N LEU A 571 -7.78 5.24 35.50
CA LEU A 571 -8.95 4.75 34.79
C LEU A 571 -8.60 4.48 33.33
N LEU A 572 -8.84 3.26 32.84
CA LEU A 572 -8.57 2.86 31.46
C LEU A 572 -9.86 2.72 30.64
N ARG A 573 -9.87 3.28 29.43
CA ARG A 573 -11.01 3.27 28.52
C ARG A 573 -10.61 3.09 27.06
N LYS A 574 -11.49 2.43 26.29
CA LYS A 574 -11.38 2.31 24.82
C LYS A 574 -12.48 3.04 24.05
N ASP A 575 -13.52 3.49 24.74
CA ASP A 575 -14.65 4.23 24.17
C ASP A 575 -14.68 5.66 24.72
N ALA A 576 -14.10 6.61 23.98
CA ALA A 576 -14.09 8.04 24.32
C ALA A 576 -14.77 8.93 23.25
N PHE A 577 -15.06 8.42 22.05
CA PHE A 577 -15.64 9.21 20.95
C PHE A 577 -17.09 9.67 21.16
N SER A 578 -17.82 9.13 22.15
CA SER A 578 -19.14 9.63 22.55
C SER A 578 -18.96 10.79 23.54
N THR A 579 -19.18 12.01 23.03
CA THR A 579 -18.96 13.30 23.74
C THR A 579 -19.62 13.36 25.13
N ALA A 580 -20.82 12.80 25.27
CA ALA A 580 -21.58 12.83 26.52
C ALA A 580 -21.03 11.84 27.56
N SER A 581 -20.66 10.62 27.14
CA SER A 581 -20.27 9.58 28.09
C SER A 581 -18.86 9.76 28.65
N PHE A 582 -17.92 10.29 27.86
CA PHE A 582 -16.57 10.52 28.37
C PHE A 582 -16.50 11.71 29.33
N ARG A 583 -17.18 12.82 29.01
CA ARG A 583 -17.27 13.98 29.90
C ARG A 583 -17.90 13.63 31.24
N GLU A 584 -18.94 12.80 31.23
CA GLU A 584 -19.60 12.37 32.46
C GLU A 584 -18.67 11.54 33.34
N VAL A 585 -17.91 10.63 32.74
CA VAL A 585 -16.90 9.83 33.46
C VAL A 585 -15.79 10.71 34.05
N LEU A 586 -15.33 11.74 33.31
CA LEU A 586 -14.35 12.70 33.85
C LEU A 586 -14.89 13.46 35.07
N LYS A 587 -16.20 13.71 35.14
CA LYS A 587 -16.84 14.36 36.31
C LYS A 587 -17.01 13.41 37.50
N GLN A 588 -17.24 12.13 37.22
CA GLN A 588 -17.50 11.11 38.24
C GLN A 588 -16.20 10.59 38.89
N CYS A 589 -15.09 10.62 38.17
CA CYS A 589 -13.79 10.34 38.74
C CYS A 589 -13.28 11.50 39.60
N GLY A 590 -12.50 11.17 40.63
CA GLY A 590 -11.76 12.18 41.38
C GLY A 590 -10.81 12.99 40.47
N PRO A 591 -10.56 14.27 40.79
CA PRO A 591 -9.69 15.14 39.97
C PRO A 591 -8.24 14.64 39.89
N SER A 592 -7.82 13.77 40.80
CA SER A 592 -6.50 13.14 40.83
C SER A 592 -6.40 11.89 39.93
N THR A 593 -7.52 11.34 39.45
CA THR A 593 -7.51 10.15 38.61
C THR A 593 -6.85 10.46 37.26
N ARG A 594 -5.91 9.61 36.86
CA ARG A 594 -5.29 9.67 35.53
C ARG A 594 -6.01 8.73 34.57
N HIS A 595 -6.44 9.25 33.43
CA HIS A 595 -7.26 8.56 32.45
C HIS A 595 -6.42 8.05 31.28
N PHE A 596 -6.30 6.73 31.15
CA PHE A 596 -5.72 6.08 29.98
C PHE A 596 -6.80 5.85 28.92
N VAL A 597 -6.62 6.42 27.73
CA VAL A 597 -7.55 6.31 26.61
C VAL A 597 -6.82 5.71 25.41
N SER A 598 -7.33 4.63 24.84
CA SER A 598 -6.74 4.08 23.61
C SER A 598 -6.85 5.11 22.48
N ARG A 599 -5.81 5.24 21.64
CA ARG A 599 -5.83 6.16 20.50
C ARG A 599 -7.02 5.94 19.57
N GLY A 600 -7.35 4.68 19.27
CA GLY A 600 -8.53 4.35 18.50
C GLY A 600 -9.70 3.85 19.33
N ALA A 601 -10.90 4.02 18.79
CA ALA A 601 -12.14 3.60 19.44
C ALA A 601 -12.23 2.07 19.49
N ARG A 602 -12.63 1.50 20.62
CA ARG A 602 -12.90 0.05 20.79
C ARG A 602 -11.74 -0.89 20.42
N GLY A 603 -10.50 -0.37 20.39
CA GLY A 603 -9.33 -1.13 19.95
C GLY A 603 -9.12 -1.16 18.42
N PHE A 604 -9.91 -0.40 17.64
CA PHE A 604 -9.60 -0.15 16.22
C PHE A 604 -8.35 0.74 16.08
N ILE A 605 -7.63 0.65 14.96
CA ILE A 605 -6.42 1.46 14.69
C ILE A 605 -6.76 2.92 14.32
N ASN A 606 -8.05 3.26 14.26
CA ASN A 606 -8.48 4.61 13.93
C ASN A 606 -8.00 5.63 15.00
N ASN A 607 -8.30 6.90 14.80
CA ASN A 607 -7.88 7.97 15.72
C ASN A 607 -9.06 8.63 16.41
N ASP A 608 -10.21 7.98 16.47
CA ASP A 608 -11.45 8.67 16.85
C ASP A 608 -11.34 9.23 18.27
N ASN A 609 -10.76 8.45 19.19
CA ASN A 609 -10.50 8.91 20.55
C ASN A 609 -9.37 9.95 20.59
N GLY A 610 -8.26 9.73 19.88
CA GLY A 610 -7.14 10.69 19.86
C GLY A 610 -7.54 12.06 19.31
N LYS A 611 -8.27 12.10 18.18
CA LYS A 611 -8.86 13.32 17.60
C LYS A 611 -9.80 14.01 18.58
N TYR A 612 -10.65 13.23 19.24
CA TYR A 612 -11.59 13.75 20.23
C TYR A 612 -10.86 14.40 21.41
N VAL A 613 -9.84 13.73 21.96
CA VAL A 613 -9.03 14.27 23.06
C VAL A 613 -8.32 15.55 22.64
N LEU A 614 -7.71 15.61 21.45
CA LEU A 614 -7.11 16.85 20.93
C LEU A 614 -8.13 17.98 20.76
N ALA A 615 -9.34 17.67 20.28
CA ALA A 615 -10.36 18.68 20.00
C ALA A 615 -11.01 19.25 21.28
N HIS A 616 -11.15 18.45 22.34
CA HIS A 616 -11.97 18.82 23.50
C HIS A 616 -11.21 18.85 24.83
N HIS A 617 -10.04 18.21 24.90
CA HIS A 617 -9.29 18.01 26.13
C HIS A 617 -7.79 18.26 25.94
N ARG A 618 -7.43 19.11 24.98
CA ARG A 618 -6.05 19.42 24.59
C ARG A 618 -5.14 19.81 25.76
N GLN A 619 -5.69 20.48 26.76
CA GLN A 619 -4.95 21.01 27.91
C GLN A 619 -4.94 20.04 29.12
N ALA A 620 -5.65 18.91 29.05
CA ALA A 620 -5.77 17.99 30.17
C ALA A 620 -4.47 17.17 30.34
N THR A 621 -3.76 17.37 31.44
CA THR A 621 -2.52 16.65 31.77
C THR A 621 -2.78 15.28 32.38
N ASN A 622 -3.99 15.06 32.90
CA ASN A 622 -4.42 13.79 33.49
C ASN A 622 -5.03 12.83 32.47
N ILE A 623 -5.07 13.16 31.16
CA ILE A 623 -5.51 12.25 30.10
C ILE A 623 -4.30 11.78 29.28
N ILE A 624 -4.06 10.48 29.33
CA ILE A 624 -2.98 9.77 28.63
C ILE A 624 -3.59 9.04 27.44
N VAL A 625 -3.19 9.42 26.23
CA VAL A 625 -3.60 8.72 25.01
C VAL A 625 -2.52 7.72 24.66
N TYR A 626 -2.84 6.42 24.69
CA TYR A 626 -1.84 5.37 24.49
C TYR A 626 -1.97 4.68 23.12
N GLU A 627 -0.82 4.25 22.59
CA GLU A 627 -0.73 3.37 21.42
C GLU A 627 -1.05 1.92 21.79
N HIS A 628 -1.64 1.18 20.87
CA HIS A 628 -2.05 -0.20 21.12
C HIS A 628 -1.88 -1.05 19.86
N SER A 629 -1.68 -2.36 20.06
CA SER A 629 -1.67 -3.35 18.98
C SER A 629 -3.09 -3.74 18.57
N ILE A 630 -3.28 -4.16 17.33
CA ILE A 630 -4.58 -4.66 16.85
C ILE A 630 -4.89 -5.97 17.59
N CYS A 631 -6.08 -6.10 18.17
CA CYS A 631 -6.59 -7.45 18.45
C CYS A 631 -7.40 -7.95 17.26
N SER A 632 -6.87 -9.00 16.65
CA SER A 632 -7.44 -9.75 15.54
C SER A 632 -8.78 -10.44 15.89
N SER A 633 -9.19 -10.46 17.16
CA SER A 633 -10.44 -11.11 17.61
C SER A 633 -11.71 -10.43 17.10
N MET A 634 -11.69 -9.13 16.77
CA MET A 634 -12.85 -8.46 16.14
C MET A 634 -13.14 -8.96 14.72
N TYR A 635 -12.20 -9.64 14.08
CA TYR A 635 -12.33 -10.20 12.72
C TYR A 635 -12.45 -11.73 12.69
N GLY A 636 -12.69 -12.36 13.84
CA GLY A 636 -13.36 -13.66 13.89
C GLY A 636 -12.51 -14.92 13.74
N ASP A 637 -11.29 -15.00 14.29
CA ASP A 637 -10.73 -16.30 14.79
C ASP A 637 -9.30 -16.27 15.37
N ARG A 638 -8.70 -15.12 15.69
CA ARG A 638 -7.33 -15.11 16.23
C ARG A 638 -7.29 -14.45 17.60
N MET A 639 -6.91 -15.23 18.61
CA MET A 639 -6.31 -14.68 19.83
C MET A 639 -5.02 -13.95 19.44
N PHE A 640 -4.66 -12.90 20.15
CA PHE A 640 -3.31 -12.33 20.02
C PHE A 640 -2.32 -13.40 20.48
N HIS A 641 -1.22 -13.62 19.77
CA HIS A 641 -0.28 -14.72 20.05
C HIS A 641 0.96 -14.28 20.83
N GLU A 642 1.21 -12.97 20.89
CA GLU A 642 2.37 -12.39 21.53
C GLU A 642 2.01 -11.04 22.16
N LEU A 643 2.82 -10.64 23.13
CA LEU A 643 2.76 -9.29 23.71
C LEU A 643 3.59 -8.34 22.84
N PRO A 644 3.20 -7.06 22.69
CA PRO A 644 4.02 -6.06 22.01
C PRO A 644 5.46 -6.04 22.56
N PRO A 645 6.47 -5.70 21.76
CA PRO A 645 7.84 -5.56 22.23
C PRO A 645 7.91 -4.68 23.49
N LEU A 646 8.87 -4.98 24.38
CA LEU A 646 9.15 -4.08 25.49
C LEU A 646 9.64 -2.74 24.92
N PRO A 647 9.29 -1.61 25.55
CA PRO A 647 9.78 -0.32 25.10
C PRO A 647 11.30 -0.24 25.29
N ASP A 648 12.00 0.17 24.26
CA ASP A 648 13.41 0.49 24.28
C ASP A 648 13.66 1.81 23.52
N ALA A 649 14.91 2.10 23.14
CA ALA A 649 15.22 3.32 22.39
C ALA A 649 14.56 3.37 21.00
N THR A 650 14.11 2.23 20.45
CA THR A 650 13.58 2.12 19.08
C THR A 650 12.08 1.83 19.04
N HIS A 651 11.48 1.27 20.08
CA HIS A 651 10.07 0.86 20.12
C HIS A 651 9.19 1.78 20.98
N ILE A 652 8.11 2.30 20.39
CA ILE A 652 7.07 3.05 21.12
C ILE A 652 6.27 2.06 21.99
N PRO A 653 6.06 2.30 23.30
CA PRO A 653 5.26 1.43 24.15
C PRO A 653 3.84 1.25 23.61
N ARG A 654 3.38 -0.01 23.50
CA ARG A 654 2.01 -0.34 23.08
C ARG A 654 1.34 -1.25 24.10
N LEU A 655 0.03 -1.07 24.29
CA LEU A 655 -0.79 -1.99 25.08
C LEU A 655 -1.53 -2.99 24.18
N VAL A 656 -1.71 -4.22 24.66
CA VAL A 656 -2.65 -5.18 24.08
C VAL A 656 -4.08 -4.68 24.28
N THR A 657 -4.84 -4.54 23.20
CA THR A 657 -6.26 -4.16 23.26
C THR A 657 -7.15 -5.25 22.70
N THR A 658 -7.80 -6.05 23.55
CA THR A 658 -8.76 -7.09 23.12
C THR A 658 -10.19 -6.56 23.02
N SER A 659 -11.18 -7.44 22.91
CA SER A 659 -12.59 -7.04 23.02
C SER A 659 -12.91 -6.48 24.41
N SER A 660 -12.23 -6.93 25.48
CA SER A 660 -12.45 -6.47 26.85
C SER A 660 -11.46 -5.38 27.29
N THR A 661 -11.93 -4.35 27.99
CA THR A 661 -11.07 -3.27 28.51
C THR A 661 -10.18 -3.77 29.65
N ILE A 662 -10.66 -4.75 30.43
CA ILE A 662 -9.93 -5.27 31.59
C ILE A 662 -8.63 -5.97 31.19
N THR A 663 -8.60 -6.66 30.05
CA THR A 663 -7.39 -7.30 29.52
C THR A 663 -6.30 -6.26 29.25
N THR A 664 -6.65 -5.08 28.73
CA THR A 664 -5.70 -3.98 28.55
C THR A 664 -5.22 -3.41 29.89
N ALA A 665 -6.11 -3.29 30.88
CA ALA A 665 -5.73 -2.82 32.22
C ALA A 665 -4.78 -3.79 32.95
N ILE A 666 -4.96 -5.11 32.77
CA ILE A 666 -4.02 -6.13 33.26
C ILE A 666 -2.64 -5.92 32.64
N HIS A 667 -2.58 -5.71 31.31
CA HIS A 667 -1.30 -5.44 30.65
C HIS A 667 -0.67 -4.11 31.11
N LEU A 668 -1.48 -3.06 31.31
CA LEU A 668 -1.00 -1.78 31.86
C LEU A 668 -0.37 -1.96 33.24
N ALA A 669 -1.02 -2.69 34.15
CA ALA A 669 -0.47 -2.96 35.48
C ALA A 669 0.86 -3.72 35.41
N ALA A 670 1.00 -4.67 34.49
CA ALA A 670 2.24 -5.41 34.29
C ALA A 670 3.39 -4.51 33.81
N ILE A 671 3.16 -3.64 32.81
CA ILE A 671 4.21 -2.71 32.33
C ILE A 671 4.55 -1.63 33.37
N MET A 672 3.63 -1.33 34.29
CA MET A 672 3.89 -0.47 35.44
C MET A 672 4.80 -1.13 36.49
N GLY A 673 5.17 -2.40 36.30
CA GLY A 673 6.09 -3.12 37.17
C GLY A 673 5.43 -3.79 38.37
N ALA A 674 4.10 -4.01 38.34
CA ALA A 674 3.41 -4.67 39.44
C ALA A 674 4.04 -6.04 39.74
N ALA A 675 4.32 -6.33 41.01
CA ALA A 675 4.61 -7.69 41.44
C ALA A 675 3.33 -8.53 41.56
N ARG A 676 2.21 -7.87 41.87
CA ARG A 676 0.91 -8.52 42.07
C ARG A 676 -0.18 -7.72 41.38
N ILE A 677 -0.97 -8.39 40.54
CA ILE A 677 -2.19 -7.86 39.96
C ILE A 677 -3.37 -8.60 40.60
N ILE A 678 -4.25 -7.83 41.24
CA ILE A 678 -5.47 -8.36 41.86
C ILE A 678 -6.68 -7.93 41.04
N LEU A 679 -7.34 -8.87 40.39
CA LEU A 679 -8.53 -8.63 39.58
C LEU A 679 -9.74 -8.52 40.50
N VAL A 680 -10.50 -7.46 40.34
CA VAL A 680 -11.71 -7.19 41.13
C VAL A 680 -12.89 -7.09 40.16
N GLY A 681 -14.01 -7.75 40.44
CA GLY A 681 -15.18 -7.69 39.55
C GLY A 681 -14.89 -8.22 38.13
N HIS A 682 -14.03 -9.23 38.00
CA HIS A 682 -13.79 -9.94 36.74
C HIS A 682 -14.48 -11.31 36.75
N ASP A 683 -15.78 -11.29 37.00
CA ASP A 683 -16.55 -12.49 37.38
C ASP A 683 -16.60 -13.54 36.27
N LEU A 684 -16.88 -13.12 35.04
CA LEU A 684 -17.12 -14.00 33.89
C LEU A 684 -18.34 -14.94 34.08
N PHE A 685 -19.21 -14.61 35.03
CA PHE A 685 -20.50 -15.23 35.30
C PHE A 685 -21.47 -14.15 35.79
N SER A 686 -22.75 -14.49 35.92
CA SER A 686 -23.73 -13.63 36.58
C SER A 686 -23.98 -14.11 38.00
N LEU A 687 -24.15 -13.16 38.92
CA LEU A 687 -24.52 -13.41 40.31
C LEU A 687 -25.92 -12.83 40.54
N ASP A 688 -26.87 -13.65 40.99
CA ASP A 688 -28.28 -13.27 41.21
C ASP A 688 -28.89 -12.53 40.00
N ASP A 689 -28.68 -13.09 38.81
CA ASP A 689 -29.12 -12.53 37.52
C ASP A 689 -28.53 -11.15 37.16
N GLN A 690 -27.51 -10.70 37.88
CA GLN A 690 -26.75 -9.50 37.56
C GLN A 690 -25.40 -9.84 36.93
N ASP A 691 -25.11 -9.21 35.79
CA ASP A 691 -23.80 -9.31 35.11
C ASP A 691 -22.79 -8.30 35.66
N ASN A 692 -23.30 -7.20 36.23
CA ASN A 692 -22.51 -6.09 36.74
C ASN A 692 -23.07 -5.59 38.07
N PHE A 693 -22.26 -4.83 38.81
CA PHE A 693 -22.74 -4.15 40.01
C PHE A 693 -23.85 -3.13 39.67
N PRO A 694 -24.80 -2.87 40.59
CA PRO A 694 -25.89 -1.91 40.37
C PRO A 694 -25.38 -0.50 40.03
N GLY A 695 -25.90 0.10 38.96
CA GLY A 695 -25.53 1.46 38.53
C GLY A 695 -24.33 1.56 37.58
N TYR A 696 -23.71 0.44 37.20
CA TYR A 696 -22.63 0.46 36.20
C TYR A 696 -23.10 0.95 34.82
N HIS A 697 -24.27 0.49 34.38
CA HIS A 697 -24.88 0.87 33.12
C HIS A 697 -26.10 1.76 33.34
N THR A 698 -26.12 2.93 32.69
CA THR A 698 -27.34 3.72 32.48
C THR A 698 -28.03 3.30 31.17
N ALA A 699 -29.32 3.64 31.02
CA ALA A 699 -30.06 3.44 29.78
C ALA A 699 -29.37 4.09 28.55
N ALA A 700 -28.60 5.17 28.74
CA ALA A 700 -27.82 5.79 27.68
C ALA A 700 -26.59 4.93 27.30
N THR A 701 -25.87 4.41 28.29
CA THR A 701 -24.68 3.57 28.04
C THR A 701 -25.02 2.18 27.47
N LEU A 702 -26.21 1.63 27.76
CA LEU A 702 -26.67 0.40 27.13
C LEU A 702 -27.03 0.62 25.65
N ARG A 703 -27.61 1.79 25.32
CA ARG A 703 -27.93 2.15 23.92
C ARG A 703 -26.68 2.24 23.03
N THR A 704 -25.54 2.67 23.56
CA THR A 704 -24.27 2.72 22.80
C THR A 704 -23.72 1.36 22.39
N HIS A 705 -24.25 0.26 22.94
CA HIS A 705 -23.91 -1.12 22.57
C HIS A 705 -24.79 -1.68 21.42
N GLY A 706 -25.69 -0.87 20.84
CA GLY A 706 -26.09 -1.03 19.43
C GLY A 706 -27.43 -1.70 19.11
N HIS A 707 -28.36 -1.95 20.05
CA HIS A 707 -29.67 -2.54 19.66
C HIS A 707 -30.89 -1.91 20.34
N ARG A 708 -32.03 -2.05 19.65
CA ARG A 708 -33.34 -1.41 19.93
C ARG A 708 -34.12 -1.99 21.13
N ASN A 709 -33.72 -3.14 21.68
CA ASN A 709 -34.44 -3.84 22.77
C ASN A 709 -33.47 -4.23 23.92
N GLU A 710 -33.80 -3.82 25.14
CA GLU A 710 -33.02 -4.03 26.37
C GLU A 710 -32.80 -5.51 26.72
N THR A 711 -33.81 -6.36 26.59
CA THR A 711 -33.71 -7.80 26.88
C THR A 711 -32.76 -8.50 25.93
N HIS A 712 -32.78 -8.12 24.64
CA HIS A 712 -31.85 -8.65 23.64
C HIS A 712 -30.42 -8.19 23.92
N ASN A 713 -30.23 -6.93 24.33
CA ASN A 713 -28.92 -6.37 24.69
C ASN A 713 -28.31 -7.10 25.88
N ARG A 714 -29.07 -7.29 26.96
CA ARG A 714 -28.61 -8.04 28.14
C ARG A 714 -28.22 -9.47 27.77
N ARG A 715 -29.04 -10.20 27.01
CA ARG A 715 -28.71 -11.58 26.59
C ARG A 715 -27.44 -11.65 25.74
N ARG A 716 -27.23 -10.70 24.83
CA ARG A 716 -26.02 -10.65 23.99
C ARG A 716 -24.77 -10.27 24.81
N TYR A 717 -24.91 -9.32 25.71
CA TYR A 717 -23.86 -8.89 26.62
C TYR A 717 -23.45 -10.00 27.59
N ARG A 718 -24.43 -10.65 28.24
CA ARG A 718 -24.25 -11.86 29.05
C ARG A 718 -23.49 -12.91 28.26
N ARG A 719 -23.95 -13.25 27.04
CA ARG A 719 -23.22 -14.17 26.16
C ARG A 719 -21.81 -13.70 25.82
N TRP A 720 -21.53 -12.42 25.69
CA TRP A 720 -20.17 -11.92 25.40
C TRP A 720 -19.26 -12.05 26.63
N LEU A 721 -19.78 -11.75 27.82
CA LEU A 721 -19.07 -11.92 29.10
C LEU A 721 -18.79 -13.40 29.41
N THR A 722 -19.79 -14.25 29.21
CA THR A 722 -19.76 -15.67 29.60
C THR A 722 -19.31 -16.60 28.49
N ARG A 723 -19.24 -16.16 27.22
CA ARG A 723 -18.57 -16.95 26.17
C ARG A 723 -17.07 -16.97 26.43
N ASP A 724 -16.43 -17.99 25.87
CA ASP A 724 -15.00 -18.23 25.97
C ASP A 724 -14.12 -17.05 25.49
N VAL A 725 -14.63 -16.00 24.86
CA VAL A 725 -13.76 -14.93 24.29
C VAL A 725 -13.04 -14.12 25.39
N VAL A 726 -13.78 -13.53 26.34
CA VAL A 726 -13.17 -12.66 27.36
C VAL A 726 -12.36 -13.47 28.38
N SER A 727 -12.84 -14.66 28.72
CA SER A 727 -12.14 -15.59 29.62
C SER A 727 -10.86 -16.11 28.99
N LEU A 728 -10.90 -16.59 27.73
CA LEU A 728 -9.71 -17.05 27.01
C LEU A 728 -8.72 -15.92 26.77
N ASP A 729 -9.18 -14.72 26.39
CA ASP A 729 -8.29 -13.56 26.22
C ASP A 729 -7.50 -13.27 27.51
N SER A 730 -8.17 -13.31 28.66
CA SER A 730 -7.54 -12.98 29.95
C SER A 730 -6.64 -14.13 30.45
N ILE A 731 -7.05 -15.39 30.26
CA ILE A 731 -6.23 -16.57 30.57
C ILE A 731 -4.98 -16.59 29.67
N HIS A 732 -5.14 -16.35 28.38
CA HIS A 732 -4.05 -16.31 27.42
C HIS A 732 -3.08 -15.16 27.72
N LEU A 733 -3.62 -13.96 28.00
CA LEU A 733 -2.81 -12.82 28.43
C LEU A 733 -1.97 -13.18 29.66
N ARG A 734 -2.59 -13.78 30.68
CA ARG A 734 -1.90 -14.18 31.91
C ARG A 734 -0.73 -15.12 31.61
N SER A 735 -0.91 -16.10 30.72
CA SER A 735 0.17 -17.01 30.33
C SER A 735 1.33 -16.27 29.67
N LEU A 736 1.04 -15.36 28.72
CA LEU A 736 2.06 -14.55 28.07
C LEU A 736 2.78 -13.62 29.04
N LEU A 737 2.05 -13.00 29.98
CA LEU A 737 2.63 -12.12 30.99
C LEU A 737 3.51 -12.88 31.97
N LYS A 738 3.14 -14.11 32.38
CA LYS A 738 3.99 -14.94 33.24
C LYS A 738 5.29 -15.34 32.56
N LEU A 739 5.25 -15.62 31.26
CA LEU A 739 6.46 -15.91 30.48
C LEU A 739 7.39 -14.70 30.44
N ARG A 740 6.84 -13.50 30.27
CA ARG A 740 7.63 -12.25 30.20
C ARG A 740 8.08 -11.73 31.56
N TYR A 741 7.24 -11.88 32.58
CA TYR A 741 7.46 -11.39 33.94
C TYR A 741 7.28 -12.56 34.93
N PRO A 742 8.32 -13.39 35.14
CA PRO A 742 8.20 -14.61 35.95
C PRO A 742 7.79 -14.36 37.41
N HIS A 743 8.08 -13.18 37.94
CA HIS A 743 7.75 -12.74 39.30
C HIS A 743 6.32 -12.16 39.43
N LEU A 744 5.59 -12.01 38.32
CA LEU A 744 4.26 -11.41 38.31
C LEU A 744 3.19 -12.43 38.75
N HIS A 745 2.47 -12.09 39.82
CA HIS A 745 1.31 -12.85 40.27
C HIS A 745 0.02 -12.18 39.82
N ILE A 746 -0.90 -12.94 39.22
CA ILE A 746 -2.21 -12.45 38.79
C ILE A 746 -3.30 -13.32 39.41
N ASN A 747 -4.07 -12.74 40.33
CA ASN A 747 -5.11 -13.41 41.12
C ASN A 747 -6.42 -12.63 41.07
N SER A 748 -7.54 -13.26 41.41
CA SER A 748 -8.83 -12.57 41.57
C SER A 748 -9.14 -12.38 43.05
N LEU A 749 -9.74 -11.23 43.40
CA LEU A 749 -10.33 -10.98 44.70
C LEU A 749 -11.77 -11.50 44.72
N SER A 750 -12.08 -12.32 45.72
CA SER A 750 -13.46 -12.68 46.08
C SER A 750 -13.86 -11.83 47.28
N PRO A 751 -15.01 -11.12 47.24
CA PRO A 751 -15.53 -10.42 48.41
C PRO A 751 -16.16 -11.37 49.44
N PHE A 752 -16.44 -12.61 49.05
CA PHE A 752 -17.03 -13.64 49.90
C PHE A 752 -15.94 -14.42 50.64
N ILE A 753 -16.25 -14.82 51.87
CA ILE A 753 -15.35 -15.56 52.77
C ILE A 753 -14.93 -16.91 52.16
N GLY A 754 -15.84 -17.56 51.42
CA GLY A 754 -15.57 -18.84 50.76
C GLY A 754 -16.09 -18.91 49.32
N LEU A 755 -15.62 -19.92 48.59
CA LEU A 755 -16.03 -20.16 47.19
C LEU A 755 -17.48 -20.68 47.06
N GLY A 756 -18.17 -20.92 48.17
CA GLY A 756 -19.60 -21.24 48.25
C GLY A 756 -20.51 -20.01 48.32
N LEU A 757 -19.97 -18.81 48.06
CA LEU A 757 -20.63 -17.53 47.73
C LEU A 757 -21.90 -17.19 48.54
N GLU A 758 -21.95 -17.63 49.79
CA GLU A 758 -22.81 -17.10 50.86
C GLU A 758 -24.31 -17.06 50.55
N GLY A 759 -24.79 -18.04 49.77
CA GLY A 759 -26.21 -18.16 49.40
C GLY A 759 -26.59 -17.48 48.07
N HIS A 760 -25.63 -16.85 47.39
CA HIS A 760 -25.84 -16.24 46.08
C HIS A 760 -25.89 -17.28 44.96
N HIS A 761 -26.74 -17.04 43.96
CA HIS A 761 -26.90 -17.91 42.81
C HIS A 761 -25.94 -17.50 41.68
N VAL A 762 -25.13 -18.44 41.19
CA VAL A 762 -24.22 -18.22 40.05
C VAL A 762 -24.76 -18.88 38.80
N GLU A 763 -24.94 -18.09 37.75
CA GLU A 763 -25.27 -18.60 36.42
C GLU A 763 -24.07 -18.42 35.47
N ARG A 764 -23.63 -19.52 34.84
CA ARG A 764 -22.76 -19.51 33.67
C ARG A 764 -23.54 -19.95 32.45
N VAL A 765 -23.49 -19.17 31.36
CA VAL A 765 -24.04 -19.63 30.09
C VAL A 765 -23.18 -20.80 29.60
N PRO A 766 -23.75 -22.00 29.36
CA PRO A 766 -22.99 -23.16 28.90
C PRO A 766 -22.25 -22.85 27.60
N SER A 767 -20.95 -23.16 27.52
CA SER A 767 -20.20 -23.01 26.28
C SER A 767 -20.68 -24.04 25.26
N THR A 768 -21.38 -23.59 24.22
CA THR A 768 -21.75 -24.46 23.10
C THR A 768 -20.54 -24.91 22.27
N ALA A 769 -19.33 -24.39 22.57
CA ALA A 769 -18.12 -24.55 21.76
C ALA A 769 -17.37 -25.88 21.99
N VAL A 770 -17.52 -26.53 23.16
CA VAL A 770 -16.77 -27.77 23.45
C VAL A 770 -17.26 -28.97 22.61
N ARG A 771 -18.47 -28.91 22.02
CA ARG A 771 -18.98 -30.00 21.17
C ARG A 771 -18.44 -30.03 19.73
N ARG A 772 -17.71 -29.01 19.25
CA ARG A 772 -17.35 -28.92 17.82
C ARG A 772 -15.86 -28.95 17.47
N THR A 773 -14.95 -28.76 18.43
CA THR A 773 -13.49 -28.70 18.16
C THR A 773 -12.69 -29.92 18.62
N ALA A 774 -13.27 -30.84 19.39
CA ALA A 774 -12.57 -32.06 19.84
C ALA A 774 -12.39 -33.13 18.74
N LYS A 775 -12.89 -32.92 17.51
CA LYS A 775 -12.83 -33.92 16.42
C LYS A 775 -11.79 -33.65 15.32
N SER A 776 -10.99 -32.58 15.38
CA SER A 776 -10.10 -32.29 14.23
C SER A 776 -8.71 -31.74 14.52
N ARG A 777 -8.19 -31.79 15.76
CA ARG A 777 -6.77 -31.51 16.02
C ARG A 777 -6.28 -32.29 17.24
N TRP A 778 -5.91 -33.54 16.99
CA TRP A 778 -4.73 -34.18 17.57
C TRP A 778 -3.83 -34.57 16.41
#